data_AF-A0A968Q200-F1
#
_entry.id   AF-A0A968Q200-F1
#
_cell.length_a   1.000
_cell.length_b   1.000
_cell.length_c   1.000
_cell.angle_alpha   90.00
_cell.angle_beta   90.00
_cell.angle_gamma   90.00
#
_symmetry.space_group_name_H-M   'P 1'
#
loop_
_entity.id
_entity.type
_entity.pdbx_description
1 polymer ?
#
loop_
_entity_poly.entity_id
_entity_poly.type
_entity_poly.pdbx_seq_one_letter_code
_entity_poly.pdbx_strand_id
1 'polypeptide(L)'
;MAEHEATQSSMVFRNRIIDKKQLRKLISWSFTHYGTARTAQMANRIKDLGFKYATRAGVSISVEDLQVPQEKRQLLAAAEDDIRATEERYTRGEITEVERLTKVIDTWNDTSEELKNQVVRNFKENNPLNSVYMMAFSGARGNISQVRQLVGMRGLMANPQGEIIDLPIKTNFREGLTVTEYVISSYGARKGLVDTALRTADSGYLTRRLVDVSQDVIIREHDCGTKRGIPLRSMTDGERVLIPLENRLLGRVVAEDVLHPETGEVLLEKDQAVSPELAEMLVKAGVEEIMVRSPLTCEATRSVCRLCYGWSLAHSEMVDLGEAVGIIAAQSIGEPGTQMTMRTFHTGGTFTGEVAPRIKASKAGVVRMPKRFKSRAFRTRYGEDALMLESNADLVIEGNGKNQTETLPQGTILFVSDGDTVGKEHLLAELPSAGRTRKVTEKATKDVTSDLAGEVKFAGLVQEEKTDRQGNTTRLAQRGGLLWVLSGDVYNLLPGAEPVVRNGDYVEAGATLAATKLTTERGGLVRLPEAEDDKGAREVEIITASVMLDQAQVRKEHGQGREHYFIETSYGQRFSLIATPGAKVTSGQVIAELEDDQYQTQTGGIVKFSGVDVAKKGKGKQGYEVIQGGTLLWIPEEAHEVNKDISLLMVEDGQYIEAGTEVVKDIFCQNSGVVEVTQKNDILREILIKPGDIHMVDAPEDVMDRDGTIVTAGEEIMPGLVADSLRYVEYVETPEGPAILLRPVEEYPVPDEPSVPSQDSAADAASSIKLRAVQRVPFKDGERVKSVDGVELLRTQLVLDIEDEAPHVMADIELVADENDPDLMRLQMVVLETQVIRRDVVADQTQGSTVTTLLVEDGQQIAPGAVLARTEIKCKESGEVRGIREGQEAVRRLLVVRESDRVQIDLNGQTPSVRVGDLAVAETELASGITHEESGEVTSLEGGQLTLRLARPYRVSTGAVLHIED
;
A
#
# COMPACT_ATOMS: atom_id res chain seq x y z
N MET A 1 31.86 -66.55 17.71
CA MET A 1 33.23 -66.64 18.27
C MET A 1 34.22 -66.60 17.13
N ALA A 2 34.75 -65.41 16.84
CA ALA A 2 36.05 -65.15 16.23
C ALA A 2 36.29 -63.65 16.42
N GLU A 3 37.35 -63.31 17.15
CA GLU A 3 37.74 -61.96 17.52
C GLU A 3 38.17 -61.15 16.28
N HIS A 4 37.70 -59.91 16.18
CA HIS A 4 38.37 -58.89 15.39
C HIS A 4 38.91 -57.83 16.34
N GLU A 5 40.23 -57.88 16.49
CA GLU A 5 41.07 -56.93 17.18
C GLU A 5 40.74 -55.50 16.73
N ALA A 6 40.12 -54.74 17.63
CA ALA A 6 39.97 -53.31 17.49
C ALA A 6 41.35 -52.67 17.66
N THR A 7 42.01 -52.37 16.55
CA THR A 7 43.10 -51.40 16.51
C THR A 7 42.58 -50.10 17.11
N GLN A 8 43.07 -49.75 18.31
CA GLN A 8 42.80 -48.49 18.98
C GLN A 8 43.35 -47.34 18.13
N SER A 9 42.52 -46.81 17.22
CA SER A 9 42.75 -45.51 16.60
C SER A 9 42.82 -44.46 17.70
N SER A 10 44.01 -43.88 17.92
CA SER A 10 44.24 -42.80 18.87
C SER A 10 43.18 -41.70 18.73
N MET A 11 42.47 -41.36 19.81
CA MET A 11 41.53 -40.25 19.80
C MET A 11 42.25 -38.95 19.44
N VAL A 12 41.97 -38.38 18.27
CA VAL A 12 42.60 -37.15 17.78
C VAL A 12 42.07 -35.95 18.56
N PHE A 13 42.87 -35.38 19.45
CA PHE A 13 42.54 -34.12 20.13
C PHE A 13 42.65 -32.94 19.16
N ARG A 14 41.62 -32.08 19.10
CA ARG A 14 41.60 -30.88 18.26
C ARG A 14 41.35 -29.64 19.13
N ASN A 15 42.38 -28.79 19.29
CA ASN A 15 42.25 -27.52 20.00
C ASN A 15 41.76 -26.40 19.07
N ARG A 16 40.45 -26.21 18.97
CA ARG A 16 39.81 -25.15 18.18
C ARG A 16 38.58 -24.61 18.88
N ILE A 17 38.28 -23.32 18.65
CA ILE A 17 37.00 -22.73 19.06
C ILE A 17 35.89 -23.39 18.24
N ILE A 18 34.91 -23.99 18.92
CA ILE A 18 33.77 -24.66 18.31
C ILE A 18 32.61 -23.68 18.21
N ASP A 19 32.50 -23.01 17.06
CA ASP A 19 31.31 -22.24 16.70
C ASP A 19 30.19 -23.15 16.16
N LYS A 20 29.02 -22.57 15.85
CA LYS A 20 27.89 -23.32 15.26
C LYS A 20 28.24 -24.07 13.96
N LYS A 21 29.14 -23.52 13.13
CA LYS A 21 29.55 -24.14 11.86
C LYS A 21 30.47 -25.34 12.12
N GLN A 22 31.43 -25.20 13.02
CA GLN A 22 32.32 -26.29 13.43
C GLN A 22 31.54 -27.40 14.13
N LEU A 23 30.53 -27.06 14.94
CA LEU A 23 29.66 -28.06 15.56
C LEU A 23 28.90 -28.88 14.52
N ARG A 24 28.35 -28.23 13.47
CA ARG A 24 27.72 -28.92 12.34
C ARG A 24 28.70 -29.86 11.63
N LYS A 25 29.94 -29.42 11.39
CA LYS A 25 31.00 -30.25 10.81
C LYS A 25 31.33 -31.46 11.69
N LEU A 26 31.37 -31.28 13.01
CA LEU A 26 31.62 -32.36 13.96
C LEU A 26 30.51 -33.42 13.94
N ILE A 27 29.25 -33.00 13.91
CA ILE A 27 28.10 -33.90 13.81
C ILE A 27 28.11 -34.64 12.48
N SER A 28 28.32 -33.93 11.37
CA SER A 28 28.42 -34.53 10.04
C SER A 28 29.55 -35.56 9.96
N TRP A 29 30.73 -35.24 10.51
CA TRP A 29 31.86 -36.17 10.55
C TRP A 29 31.51 -37.45 11.33
N SER A 30 30.86 -37.32 12.49
CA SER A 30 30.43 -38.47 13.31
C SER A 30 29.39 -39.32 12.59
N PHE A 31 28.46 -38.68 11.89
CA PHE A 31 27.43 -39.37 11.09
C PHE A 31 28.05 -40.25 10.01
N THR A 32 29.00 -39.71 9.24
CA THR A 32 29.68 -40.44 8.17
C THR A 32 30.55 -41.58 8.69
N HIS A 33 31.25 -41.43 9.82
CA HIS A 33 32.22 -42.42 10.29
C HIS A 33 31.66 -43.45 11.27
N TYR A 34 30.62 -43.10 12.04
CA TYR A 34 30.11 -43.92 13.15
C TYR A 34 28.61 -44.22 13.05
N GLY A 35 27.92 -43.68 12.04
CA GLY A 35 26.50 -43.92 11.78
C GLY A 35 25.54 -43.20 12.74
N THR A 36 24.24 -43.39 12.52
CA THR A 36 23.16 -42.64 13.18
C THR A 36 23.12 -42.82 14.70
N ALA A 37 23.21 -44.07 15.20
CA ALA A 37 23.02 -44.35 16.62
C ALA A 37 24.11 -43.71 17.52
N ARG A 38 25.39 -43.83 17.12
CA ARG A 38 26.51 -43.22 17.85
C ARG A 38 26.49 -41.70 17.75
N THR A 39 26.12 -41.16 16.58
CA THR A 39 25.98 -39.72 16.37
C THR A 39 24.89 -39.12 17.24
N ALA A 40 23.74 -39.79 17.37
CA ALA A 40 22.66 -39.37 18.26
C ALA A 40 23.09 -39.36 19.74
N GLN A 41 23.83 -40.38 20.19
CA GLN A 41 24.39 -40.40 21.54
C GLN A 41 25.40 -39.28 21.78
N MET A 42 26.29 -39.03 20.80
CA MET A 42 27.26 -37.94 20.85
C MET A 42 26.54 -36.58 20.91
N ALA A 43 25.52 -36.36 20.09
CA ALA A 43 24.73 -35.14 20.08
C ALA A 43 24.04 -34.89 21.44
N ASN A 44 23.47 -35.93 22.07
CA ASN A 44 22.91 -35.82 23.41
C ASN A 44 23.97 -35.45 24.46
N ARG A 45 25.15 -36.08 24.42
CA ARG A 45 26.25 -35.72 25.34
C ARG A 45 26.73 -34.29 25.14
N ILE A 46 26.84 -33.83 23.89
CA ILE A 46 27.20 -32.44 23.57
C ILE A 46 26.13 -31.48 24.08
N LYS A 47 24.85 -31.81 23.92
CA LYS A 47 23.73 -31.03 24.45
C LYS A 47 23.82 -30.89 25.98
N ASP A 48 24.01 -32.00 26.70
CA ASP A 48 24.10 -31.99 28.17
C ASP A 48 25.34 -31.22 28.65
N LEU A 49 26.48 -31.39 27.96
CA LEU A 49 27.71 -30.62 28.19
C LEU A 49 27.48 -29.13 27.97
N GLY A 50 26.84 -28.78 26.86
CA GLY A 50 26.49 -27.42 26.47
C GLY A 50 25.61 -26.75 27.51
N PHE A 51 24.52 -27.40 27.95
CA PHE A 51 23.66 -26.86 29.00
C PHE A 51 24.41 -26.68 30.32
N LYS A 52 25.20 -27.67 30.75
CA LYS A 52 25.98 -27.57 32.00
C LYS A 52 26.94 -26.38 31.99
N TYR A 53 27.70 -26.20 30.91
CA TYR A 53 28.67 -25.10 30.84
C TYR A 53 28.05 -23.75 30.52
N ALA A 54 26.95 -23.70 29.75
CA ALA A 54 26.20 -22.46 29.52
C ALA A 54 25.63 -21.91 30.84
N THR A 55 25.04 -22.77 31.68
CA THR A 55 24.55 -22.37 33.01
C THR A 55 25.68 -21.90 33.92
N ARG A 56 26.85 -22.57 33.91
CA ARG A 56 28.02 -22.14 34.70
C ARG A 56 28.67 -20.86 34.19
N ALA A 57 28.63 -20.61 32.89
CA ALA A 57 29.18 -19.40 32.29
C ALA A 57 28.39 -18.15 32.69
N GLY A 58 27.10 -18.29 33.04
CA GLY A 58 26.29 -17.19 33.55
C GLY A 58 26.18 -16.02 32.58
N VAL A 59 26.20 -16.30 31.27
CA VAL A 59 26.17 -15.27 30.23
C VAL A 59 24.86 -14.50 30.33
N SER A 60 24.96 -13.20 30.59
CA SER A 60 23.84 -12.26 30.68
C SER A 60 24.05 -11.11 29.69
N ILE A 61 22.97 -10.37 29.41
CA ILE A 61 23.04 -9.13 28.64
C ILE A 61 22.62 -7.97 29.52
N SER A 62 23.48 -6.98 29.61
CA SER A 62 23.25 -5.73 30.34
C SER A 62 23.38 -4.54 29.39
N VAL A 63 22.96 -3.37 29.86
CA VAL A 63 23.23 -2.12 29.13
C VAL A 63 24.73 -1.94 28.99
N GLU A 64 25.56 -2.22 30.00
CA GLU A 64 27.02 -2.02 29.95
C GLU A 64 27.73 -2.86 28.87
N ASP A 65 27.15 -4.00 28.48
CA ASP A 65 27.68 -4.84 27.40
C ASP A 65 27.57 -4.16 26.02
N LEU A 66 26.67 -3.19 25.86
CA LEU A 66 26.46 -2.45 24.62
C LEU A 66 27.46 -1.30 24.48
N GLN A 67 28.74 -1.60 24.33
CA GLN A 67 29.79 -0.57 24.25
C GLN A 67 29.77 0.15 22.89
N VAL A 68 29.54 1.47 22.91
CA VAL A 68 29.58 2.33 21.72
C VAL A 68 31.03 2.74 21.41
N PRO A 69 31.53 2.56 20.18
CA PRO A 69 32.87 3.01 19.80
C PRO A 69 33.04 4.51 19.94
N GLN A 70 34.16 4.97 20.51
CA GLN A 70 34.45 6.41 20.66
C GLN A 70 34.64 7.12 19.31
N GLU A 71 35.17 6.40 18.32
CA GLU A 71 35.39 6.88 16.94
C GLU A 71 34.08 7.23 16.21
N LYS A 72 32.91 6.75 16.70
CA LYS A 72 31.60 7.00 16.08
C LYS A 72 31.37 8.48 15.80
N ARG A 73 31.64 9.37 16.77
CA ARG A 73 31.39 10.81 16.61
C ARG A 73 32.24 11.43 15.50
N GLN A 74 33.49 10.99 15.38
CA GLN A 74 34.41 11.49 14.36
C GLN A 74 33.97 11.03 12.96
N LEU A 75 33.56 9.76 12.83
CA LEU A 75 33.05 9.21 11.57
C LEU A 75 31.77 9.92 11.11
N LEU A 76 30.84 10.20 12.04
CA LEU A 76 29.61 10.91 11.72
C LEU A 76 29.88 12.37 11.31
N ALA A 77 30.79 13.07 12.00
CA ALA A 77 31.15 14.44 11.65
C ALA A 77 31.79 14.51 10.26
N ALA A 78 32.72 13.60 9.94
CA ALA A 78 33.32 13.53 8.61
C ALA A 78 32.28 13.28 7.51
N ALA A 79 31.32 12.39 7.75
CA ALA A 79 30.23 12.13 6.80
C ALA A 79 29.31 13.34 6.61
N GLU A 80 29.02 14.09 7.68
CA GLU A 80 28.22 15.31 7.62
C GLU A 80 28.92 16.44 6.84
N ASP A 81 30.24 16.59 7.02
CA ASP A 81 31.04 17.55 6.26
C ASP A 81 31.06 17.21 4.75
N ASP A 82 31.21 15.92 4.40
CA ASP A 82 31.15 15.43 3.01
C ASP A 82 29.77 15.68 2.38
N ILE A 83 28.69 15.53 3.15
CA ILE A 83 27.33 15.78 2.69
C ILE A 83 27.09 17.28 2.51
N ARG A 84 27.58 18.14 3.42
CA ARG A 84 27.49 19.59 3.27
C ARG A 84 28.17 20.07 1.99
N ALA A 85 29.37 19.57 1.71
CA ALA A 85 30.07 19.86 0.45
C ALA A 85 29.29 19.37 -0.78
N THR A 86 28.59 18.23 -0.67
CA THR A 86 27.72 17.72 -1.74
C THR A 86 26.49 18.60 -1.95
N GLU A 87 25.89 19.10 -0.87
CA GLU A 87 24.74 20.00 -0.91
C GLU A 87 25.13 21.36 -1.53
N GLU A 88 26.30 21.90 -1.21
CA GLU A 88 26.86 23.11 -1.84
C GLU A 88 27.06 22.94 -3.35
N ARG A 89 27.51 21.76 -3.80
CA ARG A 89 27.59 21.45 -5.24
C ARG A 89 26.22 21.36 -5.90
N TYR A 90 25.21 20.91 -5.17
CA TYR A 90 23.83 20.87 -5.65
C TYR A 90 23.21 22.26 -5.74
N THR A 91 23.41 23.12 -4.73
CA THR A 91 22.93 24.52 -4.75
C THR A 91 23.57 25.33 -5.88
N ARG A 92 24.82 25.03 -6.25
CA ARG A 92 25.50 25.60 -7.43
C ARG A 92 25.09 25.01 -8.77
N GLY A 93 24.20 23.99 -8.80
CA GLY A 93 23.77 23.34 -10.03
C GLY A 93 24.86 22.52 -10.73
N GLU A 94 25.91 22.08 -10.01
CA GLU A 94 26.96 21.25 -10.59
C GLU A 94 26.54 19.78 -10.74
N ILE A 95 25.70 19.31 -9.84
CA ILE A 95 25.20 17.94 -9.77
C ILE A 95 23.68 17.91 -9.87
N THR A 96 23.15 16.80 -10.36
CA THR A 96 21.69 16.55 -10.42
C THR A 96 21.16 16.04 -9.08
N GLU A 97 19.85 16.14 -8.85
CA GLU A 97 19.21 15.61 -7.63
C GLU A 97 19.44 14.10 -7.44
N VAL A 98 19.46 13.34 -8.54
CA VAL A 98 19.75 11.90 -8.51
C VAL A 98 21.21 11.63 -8.13
N GLU A 99 22.15 12.43 -8.64
CA GLU A 99 23.58 12.33 -8.29
C GLU A 99 23.80 12.69 -6.80
N ARG A 100 23.16 13.76 -6.32
CA ARG A 100 23.16 14.19 -4.91
C ARG A 100 22.67 13.06 -3.99
N LEU A 101 21.47 12.55 -4.26
CA LEU A 101 20.85 11.50 -3.46
C LEU A 101 21.72 10.23 -3.42
N THR A 102 22.26 9.82 -4.56
CA THR A 102 23.14 8.65 -4.66
C THR A 102 24.41 8.84 -3.84
N LYS A 103 25.03 10.03 -3.91
CA LYS A 103 26.22 10.36 -3.11
C LYS A 103 25.91 10.32 -1.62
N VAL A 104 24.81 10.94 -1.18
CA VAL A 104 24.38 10.94 0.24
C VAL A 104 24.14 9.53 0.76
N ILE A 105 23.42 8.69 0.00
CA ILE A 105 23.14 7.30 0.35
C ILE A 105 24.43 6.49 0.48
N ASP A 106 25.34 6.62 -0.49
CA ASP A 106 26.61 5.89 -0.48
C ASP A 106 27.52 6.35 0.68
N THR A 107 27.62 7.65 0.96
CA THR A 107 28.38 8.19 2.10
C THR A 107 27.87 7.62 3.43
N TRP A 108 26.54 7.55 3.62
CA TRP A 108 25.96 6.96 4.83
C TRP A 108 26.16 5.45 4.91
N ASN A 109 26.05 4.74 3.79
CA ASN A 109 26.28 3.29 3.74
C ASN A 109 27.75 2.95 4.05
N ASP A 110 28.69 3.67 3.44
CA ASP A 110 30.14 3.54 3.67
C ASP A 110 30.46 3.81 5.15
N THR A 111 29.92 4.89 5.72
CA THR A 111 30.08 5.22 7.14
C THR A 111 29.51 4.15 8.06
N SER A 112 28.35 3.58 7.72
CA SER A 112 27.71 2.50 8.47
C SER A 112 28.53 1.21 8.47
N GLU A 113 29.12 0.87 7.32
CA GLU A 113 29.98 -0.31 7.16
C GLU A 113 31.34 -0.14 7.86
N GLU A 114 31.93 1.06 7.82
CA GLU A 114 33.14 1.35 8.59
C GLU A 114 32.87 1.30 10.10
N LEU A 115 31.75 1.87 10.54
CA LEU A 115 31.34 1.80 11.95
C LEU A 115 31.14 0.34 12.40
N LYS A 116 30.60 -0.53 11.54
CA LYS A 116 30.49 -1.98 11.81
C LYS A 116 31.87 -2.60 12.05
N ASN A 117 32.86 -2.28 11.22
CA ASN A 117 34.23 -2.77 11.38
C ASN A 117 34.85 -2.28 12.68
N GLN A 118 34.62 -1.01 13.02
CA GLN A 118 35.11 -0.41 14.26
C GLN A 118 34.48 -1.02 15.51
N VAL A 119 33.17 -1.33 15.48
CA VAL A 119 32.50 -2.09 16.55
C VAL A 119 33.19 -3.44 16.77
N VAL A 120 33.50 -4.17 15.70
CA VAL A 120 34.17 -5.47 15.81
C VAL A 120 35.60 -5.34 16.35
N ARG A 121 36.36 -4.33 15.92
CA ARG A 121 37.71 -4.05 16.44
C ARG A 121 37.66 -3.70 17.93
N ASN A 122 36.75 -2.81 18.31
CA ASN A 122 36.55 -2.36 19.68
C ASN A 122 36.29 -3.54 20.63
N PHE A 123 35.41 -4.48 20.26
CA PHE A 123 35.19 -5.68 21.07
C PHE A 123 36.41 -6.59 21.15
N LYS A 124 37.14 -6.79 20.05
CA LYS A 124 38.34 -7.67 20.06
C LYS A 124 39.48 -7.12 20.92
N GLU A 125 39.68 -5.81 20.90
CA GLU A 125 40.80 -5.16 21.59
C GLU A 125 40.47 -4.88 23.06
N ASN A 126 39.26 -4.39 23.36
CA ASN A 126 38.91 -3.95 24.71
C ASN A 126 38.24 -5.04 25.57
N ASN A 127 37.35 -5.84 24.98
CA ASN A 127 36.57 -6.82 25.75
C ASN A 127 36.12 -8.04 24.91
N PRO A 128 37.02 -9.00 24.64
CA PRO A 128 36.72 -10.17 23.83
C PRO A 128 35.74 -11.16 24.51
N LEU A 129 35.53 -11.02 25.83
CA LEU A 129 34.59 -11.83 26.62
C LEU A 129 33.23 -11.14 26.80
N ASN A 130 32.98 -10.05 26.07
CA ASN A 130 31.68 -9.39 26.08
C ASN A 130 30.57 -10.38 25.64
N SER A 131 29.47 -10.43 26.38
CA SER A 131 28.37 -11.37 26.15
C SER A 131 27.73 -11.21 24.76
N VAL A 132 27.53 -9.97 24.30
CA VAL A 132 26.92 -9.68 23.00
C VAL A 132 27.86 -10.12 21.87
N TYR A 133 29.16 -9.86 22.03
CA TYR A 133 30.20 -10.34 21.11
C TYR A 133 30.22 -11.87 21.04
N MET A 134 30.26 -12.55 22.20
CA MET A 134 30.25 -14.01 22.28
C MET A 134 29.02 -14.65 21.63
N MET A 135 27.81 -14.10 21.85
CA MET A 135 26.58 -14.63 21.26
C MET A 135 26.56 -14.50 19.73
N ALA A 136 26.97 -13.35 19.21
CA ALA A 136 26.98 -13.08 17.77
C ALA A 136 28.07 -13.88 17.03
N PHE A 137 29.30 -13.91 17.55
CA PHE A 137 30.43 -14.60 16.89
C PHE A 137 30.37 -16.12 17.02
N SER A 138 29.81 -16.66 18.11
CA SER A 138 29.55 -18.10 18.22
C SER A 138 28.48 -18.59 17.23
N GLY A 139 27.66 -17.67 16.71
CA GLY A 139 26.50 -17.97 15.88
C GLY A 139 25.32 -18.58 16.65
N ALA A 140 25.35 -18.49 17.99
CA ALA A 140 24.27 -18.96 18.85
C ALA A 140 23.00 -18.14 18.64
N ARG A 141 23.11 -16.81 18.72
CA ARG A 141 22.01 -15.87 18.46
C ARG A 141 22.60 -14.49 18.15
N GLY A 142 22.01 -13.80 17.18
CA GLY A 142 22.47 -12.48 16.76
C GLY A 142 23.32 -12.52 15.50
N ASN A 143 23.22 -11.47 14.69
CA ASN A 143 24.11 -11.19 13.55
C ASN A 143 24.92 -9.91 13.83
N ILE A 144 26.10 -9.77 13.24
CA ILE A 144 26.93 -8.55 13.29
C ILE A 144 26.11 -7.33 12.85
N SER A 145 25.23 -7.47 11.86
CA SER A 145 24.32 -6.39 11.44
C SER A 145 23.34 -5.96 12.54
N GLN A 146 22.91 -6.87 13.42
CA GLN A 146 22.06 -6.54 14.57
C GLN A 146 22.86 -5.89 15.69
N VAL A 147 24.09 -6.35 15.94
CA VAL A 147 25.02 -5.70 16.88
C VAL A 147 25.31 -4.27 16.43
N ARG A 148 25.50 -4.04 15.12
CA ARG A 148 25.65 -2.71 14.52
C ARG A 148 24.49 -1.78 14.87
N GLN A 149 23.24 -2.26 14.84
CA GLN A 149 22.07 -1.45 15.18
C GLN A 149 21.98 -1.13 16.68
N LEU A 150 22.52 -2.00 17.54
CA LEU A 150 22.50 -1.80 19.00
C LEU A 150 23.53 -0.76 19.47
N VAL A 151 24.76 -0.80 18.95
CA VAL A 151 25.89 0.03 19.43
C VAL A 151 26.49 0.97 18.40
N GLY A 152 26.27 0.74 17.12
CA GLY A 152 26.78 1.58 16.04
C GLY A 152 25.79 2.69 15.71
N MET A 153 25.08 2.50 14.61
CA MET A 153 23.99 3.36 14.14
C MET A 153 22.92 2.46 13.50
N ARG A 154 21.69 2.95 13.44
CA ARG A 154 20.62 2.22 12.77
C ARG A 154 20.70 2.35 11.23
N GLY A 155 21.16 3.49 10.72
CA GLY A 155 21.47 3.69 9.30
C GLY A 155 20.29 4.15 8.45
N LEU A 156 20.37 3.91 7.15
CA LEU A 156 19.37 4.29 6.16
C LEU A 156 18.16 3.35 6.17
N MET A 157 16.96 3.91 6.02
CA MET A 157 15.69 3.19 5.96
C MET A 157 15.03 3.38 4.60
N ALA A 158 14.24 2.39 4.18
CA ALA A 158 13.39 2.50 3.01
C ALA A 158 11.96 2.93 3.38
N ASN A 159 11.33 3.73 2.52
CA ASN A 159 9.92 4.07 2.59
C ASN A 159 9.04 2.86 2.19
N PRO A 160 7.69 2.94 2.35
CA PRO A 160 6.79 1.85 1.94
C PRO A 160 6.91 1.46 0.46
N GLN A 161 7.30 2.39 -0.41
CA GLN A 161 7.52 2.18 -1.84
C GLN A 161 8.85 1.45 -2.14
N GLY A 162 9.77 1.42 -1.18
CA GLY A 162 11.09 0.79 -1.32
C GLY A 162 12.22 1.76 -1.65
N GLU A 163 11.93 3.06 -1.77
CA GLU A 163 12.92 4.10 -1.97
C GLU A 163 13.65 4.41 -0.67
N ILE A 164 14.95 4.67 -0.76
CA ILE A 164 15.77 4.98 0.42
C ILE A 164 15.51 6.43 0.83
N ILE A 165 15.26 6.64 2.11
CA ILE A 165 15.13 7.96 2.72
C ILE A 165 16.55 8.51 2.94
N ASP A 166 16.80 9.72 2.46
CA ASP A 166 18.10 10.41 2.53
C ASP A 166 18.48 10.86 3.94
N LEU A 167 17.52 10.93 4.86
CA LEU A 167 17.73 11.16 6.28
C LEU A 167 18.03 9.85 7.04
N PRO A 168 19.29 9.60 7.45
CA PRO A 168 19.64 8.39 8.19
C PRO A 168 19.25 8.50 9.67
N ILE A 169 19.15 7.35 10.33
CA ILE A 169 19.06 7.27 11.79
C ILE A 169 20.48 7.13 12.35
N LYS A 170 21.01 8.24 12.88
CA LYS A 170 22.39 8.36 13.42
C LYS A 170 22.52 7.71 14.80
N THR A 171 21.44 7.75 15.56
CA THR A 171 21.34 7.14 16.88
C THR A 171 21.29 5.61 16.80
N ASN A 172 21.57 4.96 17.93
CA ASN A 172 21.44 3.52 18.11
C ASN A 172 20.45 3.19 19.24
N PHE A 173 20.10 1.92 19.41
CA PHE A 173 19.13 1.52 20.43
C PHE A 173 19.60 1.76 21.87
N ARG A 174 20.92 1.79 22.13
CA ARG A 174 21.46 2.14 23.44
C ARG A 174 21.28 3.63 23.75
N GLU A 175 21.51 4.49 22.77
CA GLU A 175 21.38 5.95 22.88
C GLU A 175 19.91 6.39 22.90
N GLY A 176 19.03 5.63 22.25
CA GLY A 176 17.62 5.95 22.07
C GLY A 176 17.35 6.65 20.74
N LEU A 177 16.13 6.49 20.23
CA LEU A 177 15.68 7.11 18.98
C LEU A 177 14.81 8.34 19.28
N THR A 178 14.98 9.39 18.50
CA THR A 178 14.03 10.53 18.51
C THR A 178 12.67 10.11 17.94
N VAL A 179 11.63 10.91 18.17
CA VAL A 179 10.28 10.63 17.64
C VAL A 179 10.30 10.51 16.11
N THR A 180 10.99 11.42 15.42
CA THR A 180 11.14 11.40 13.97
C THR A 180 11.86 10.14 13.48
N GLU A 181 13.00 9.79 14.10
CA GLU A 181 13.76 8.58 13.75
C GLU A 181 12.94 7.30 14.00
N TYR A 182 12.15 7.25 15.06
CA TYR A 182 11.28 6.12 15.37
C TYR A 182 10.15 5.97 14.34
N VAL A 183 9.53 7.08 13.92
CA VAL A 183 8.49 7.08 12.87
C VAL A 183 9.07 6.61 11.53
N ILE A 184 10.23 7.14 11.13
CA ILE A 184 10.94 6.71 9.90
C ILE A 184 11.25 5.21 9.95
N SER A 185 11.74 4.73 11.09
CA SER A 185 12.01 3.30 11.30
C SER A 185 10.74 2.44 11.24
N SER A 186 9.57 2.99 11.56
CA SER A 186 8.32 2.24 11.61
C SER A 186 7.80 1.89 10.22
N TYR A 187 8.11 2.70 9.19
CA TYR A 187 7.72 2.40 7.80
C TYR A 187 8.33 1.08 7.32
N GLY A 188 9.65 0.94 7.46
CA GLY A 188 10.38 -0.27 7.06
C GLY A 188 9.95 -1.50 7.85
N ALA A 189 9.75 -1.36 9.16
CA ALA A 189 9.29 -2.45 10.02
C ALA A 189 7.87 -2.91 9.67
N ARG A 190 6.93 -1.98 9.46
CA ARG A 190 5.55 -2.29 9.08
C ARG A 190 5.48 -2.97 7.72
N LYS A 191 6.22 -2.47 6.73
CA LYS A 191 6.32 -3.12 5.40
C LYS A 191 6.83 -4.55 5.53
N GLY A 192 7.92 -4.76 6.27
CA GLY A 192 8.47 -6.10 6.49
C GLY A 192 7.50 -7.08 7.16
N LEU A 193 6.72 -6.61 8.14
CA LEU A 193 5.68 -7.42 8.79
C LEU A 193 4.53 -7.77 7.85
N VAL A 194 4.03 -6.78 7.09
CA VAL A 194 2.95 -6.98 6.11
C VAL A 194 3.39 -7.92 4.99
N ASP A 195 4.58 -7.71 4.42
CA ASP A 195 5.14 -8.56 3.36
C ASP A 195 5.33 -10.00 3.84
N THR A 196 5.73 -10.19 5.10
CA THR A 196 5.82 -11.54 5.66
C THR A 196 4.43 -12.19 5.78
N ALA A 197 3.44 -11.46 6.30
CA ALA A 197 2.10 -11.99 6.46
C ALA A 197 1.47 -12.39 5.11
N LEU A 198 1.62 -11.55 4.08
CA LEU A 198 1.07 -11.81 2.75
C LEU A 198 1.81 -12.93 2.01
N ARG A 199 3.15 -12.85 1.91
CA ARG A 199 3.94 -13.79 1.08
C ARG A 199 4.08 -15.18 1.67
N THR A 200 3.81 -15.36 2.96
CA THR A 200 3.76 -16.69 3.57
C THR A 200 2.66 -17.53 2.94
N ALA A 201 1.49 -16.92 2.66
CA ALA A 201 0.39 -17.60 1.98
C ALA A 201 0.79 -18.02 0.55
N ASP A 202 1.46 -17.14 -0.21
CA ASP A 202 1.91 -17.44 -1.57
C ASP A 202 2.93 -18.59 -1.63
N SER A 203 3.86 -18.62 -0.67
CA SER A 203 4.88 -19.69 -0.58
C SER A 203 4.24 -21.03 -0.20
N GLY A 204 3.25 -21.01 0.70
CA GLY A 204 2.45 -22.19 1.03
C GLY A 204 1.63 -22.68 -0.17
N TYR A 205 1.02 -21.77 -0.91
CA TYR A 205 0.28 -22.10 -2.14
C TYR A 205 1.18 -22.69 -3.23
N LEU A 206 2.38 -22.15 -3.43
CA LEU A 206 3.38 -22.72 -4.33
C LEU A 206 3.75 -24.15 -3.91
N THR A 207 3.98 -24.38 -2.62
CA THR A 207 4.30 -25.72 -2.10
C THR A 207 3.18 -26.71 -2.38
N ARG A 208 1.92 -26.32 -2.16
CA ARG A 208 0.74 -27.13 -2.49
C ARG A 208 0.71 -27.47 -3.98
N ARG A 209 0.90 -26.49 -4.87
CA ARG A 209 0.93 -26.73 -6.32
C ARG A 209 2.06 -27.67 -6.73
N LEU A 210 3.24 -27.52 -6.14
CA LEU A 210 4.36 -28.42 -6.40
C LEU A 210 4.02 -29.86 -5.97
N VAL A 211 3.37 -30.03 -4.81
CA VAL A 211 2.89 -31.33 -4.34
C VAL A 211 1.85 -31.91 -5.30
N ASP A 212 0.84 -31.12 -5.70
CA ASP A 212 -0.23 -31.58 -6.60
C ASP A 212 0.33 -32.08 -7.95
N VAL A 213 1.37 -31.44 -8.48
CA VAL A 213 2.01 -31.83 -9.75
C VAL A 213 2.94 -33.04 -9.60
N SER A 214 3.56 -33.22 -8.42
CA SER A 214 4.62 -34.21 -8.22
C SER A 214 4.22 -35.43 -7.39
N GLN A 215 3.00 -35.48 -6.83
CA GLN A 215 2.54 -36.56 -5.95
C GLN A 215 2.62 -37.97 -6.57
N ASP A 216 2.48 -38.08 -7.89
CA ASP A 216 2.53 -39.36 -8.60
C ASP A 216 3.96 -39.87 -8.84
N VAL A 217 4.98 -39.05 -8.57
CA VAL A 217 6.39 -39.39 -8.84
C VAL A 217 6.97 -40.21 -7.68
N ILE A 218 6.98 -41.53 -7.87
CA ILE A 218 7.45 -42.53 -6.90
C ILE A 218 8.55 -43.39 -7.54
N ILE A 219 9.49 -43.89 -6.73
CA ILE A 219 10.46 -44.89 -7.19
C ILE A 219 9.78 -46.27 -7.33
N ARG A 220 9.62 -46.76 -8.57
CA ARG A 220 8.90 -48.04 -8.82
C ARG A 220 9.77 -49.18 -9.31
N GLU A 221 10.92 -48.88 -9.91
CA GLU A 221 11.80 -49.87 -10.52
C GLU A 221 13.27 -49.55 -10.26
N HIS A 222 14.13 -50.56 -10.36
CA HIS A 222 15.56 -50.40 -10.11
C HIS A 222 16.26 -49.63 -11.26
N ASP A 223 16.04 -50.07 -12.49
CA ASP A 223 16.62 -49.48 -13.69
C ASP A 223 15.58 -49.42 -14.80
N CYS A 224 15.52 -48.29 -15.52
CA CYS A 224 14.66 -48.11 -16.69
C CYS A 224 15.38 -48.47 -18.00
N GLY A 225 16.69 -48.78 -17.94
CA GLY A 225 17.50 -49.17 -19.09
C GLY A 225 17.92 -48.01 -20.00
N THR A 226 17.55 -46.76 -19.68
CA THR A 226 17.93 -45.61 -20.51
C THR A 226 19.45 -45.43 -20.55
N LYS A 227 19.98 -45.17 -21.75
CA LYS A 227 21.39 -44.80 -21.97
C LYS A 227 21.61 -43.28 -21.98
N ARG A 228 20.54 -42.50 -21.82
CA ARG A 228 20.59 -41.04 -21.88
C ARG A 228 21.03 -40.47 -20.54
N GLY A 229 22.08 -39.67 -20.54
CA GLY A 229 22.56 -38.91 -19.39
C GLY A 229 22.55 -37.40 -19.63
N ILE A 230 22.83 -36.64 -18.57
CA ILE A 230 23.05 -35.19 -18.62
C ILE A 230 24.51 -34.92 -18.26
N PRO A 231 25.23 -34.09 -19.05
CA PRO A 231 26.57 -33.66 -18.68
C PRO A 231 26.53 -32.72 -17.47
N LEU A 232 27.27 -33.06 -16.42
CA LEU A 232 27.40 -32.24 -15.22
C LEU A 232 28.78 -31.56 -15.19
N ARG A 233 28.76 -30.23 -15.02
CA ARG A 233 29.94 -29.37 -14.87
C ARG A 233 29.79 -28.44 -13.67
N SER A 234 30.91 -27.86 -13.22
CA SER A 234 30.89 -26.78 -12.22
C SER A 234 29.96 -25.63 -12.65
N MET A 235 29.17 -25.11 -11.72
CA MET A 235 28.28 -23.98 -12.00
C MET A 235 29.04 -22.67 -11.78
N THR A 236 29.27 -21.92 -12.85
CA THR A 236 30.04 -20.66 -12.84
C THR A 236 29.16 -19.47 -13.20
N ASP A 237 29.32 -18.36 -12.48
CA ASP A 237 28.77 -17.05 -12.83
C ASP A 237 29.94 -16.09 -13.13
N GLY A 238 30.20 -15.88 -14.43
CA GLY A 238 31.45 -15.25 -14.88
C GLY A 238 32.66 -16.09 -14.49
N GLU A 239 33.62 -15.48 -13.78
CA GLU A 239 34.82 -16.15 -13.26
C GLU A 239 34.60 -16.82 -11.90
N ARG A 240 33.47 -16.58 -11.23
CA ARG A 240 33.20 -17.10 -9.89
C ARG A 240 32.51 -18.46 -9.98
N VAL A 241 33.13 -19.49 -9.41
CA VAL A 241 32.49 -20.79 -9.21
C VAL A 241 31.45 -20.67 -8.09
N LEU A 242 30.16 -20.82 -8.43
CA LEU A 242 29.06 -20.82 -7.47
C LEU A 242 28.93 -22.17 -6.76
N ILE A 243 28.92 -23.26 -7.54
CA ILE A 243 28.82 -24.62 -7.03
C ILE A 243 29.88 -25.48 -7.73
N PRO A 244 30.88 -26.00 -6.99
CA PRO A 244 31.91 -26.85 -7.57
C PRO A 244 31.35 -28.22 -7.97
N LEU A 245 32.01 -28.87 -8.93
CA LEU A 245 31.60 -30.17 -9.46
C LEU A 245 31.44 -31.25 -8.37
N GLU A 246 32.33 -31.28 -7.37
CA GLU A 246 32.29 -32.21 -6.23
C GLU A 246 30.91 -32.28 -5.56
N ASN A 247 30.30 -31.11 -5.32
CA ASN A 247 29.03 -31.00 -4.59
C ASN A 247 27.84 -31.34 -5.48
N ARG A 248 28.00 -31.23 -6.80
CA ARG A 248 26.94 -31.56 -7.77
C ARG A 248 26.86 -33.05 -8.07
N LEU A 249 28.00 -33.75 -8.02
CA LEU A 249 28.10 -35.19 -8.30
C LEU A 249 27.65 -36.07 -7.14
N LEU A 250 27.66 -35.55 -5.92
CA LEU A 250 27.37 -36.30 -4.71
C LEU A 250 26.02 -37.05 -4.79
N GLY A 251 26.08 -38.38 -4.68
CA GLY A 251 24.92 -39.28 -4.71
C GLY A 251 24.26 -39.47 -6.07
N ARG A 252 24.88 -39.00 -7.16
CA ARG A 252 24.44 -39.26 -8.54
C ARG A 252 25.04 -40.56 -9.07
N VAL A 253 24.42 -41.12 -10.12
CA VAL A 253 24.85 -42.34 -10.79
C VAL A 253 25.42 -42.00 -12.15
N VAL A 254 26.57 -42.57 -12.51
CA VAL A 254 27.22 -42.30 -13.80
C VAL A 254 26.54 -43.07 -14.93
N ALA A 255 26.34 -42.43 -16.09
CA ALA A 255 25.70 -43.03 -17.26
C ALA A 255 26.67 -43.82 -18.16
N GLU A 256 27.96 -43.48 -18.12
CA GLU A 256 29.05 -44.03 -18.94
C GLU A 256 30.32 -44.22 -18.08
N ASP A 257 31.26 -45.04 -18.51
CA ASP A 257 32.53 -45.23 -17.79
C ASP A 257 33.34 -43.92 -17.78
N VAL A 258 33.80 -43.48 -16.61
CA VAL A 258 34.63 -42.27 -16.49
C VAL A 258 36.09 -42.66 -16.60
N LEU A 259 36.78 -42.14 -17.61
CA LEU A 259 38.20 -42.38 -17.83
C LEU A 259 39.04 -41.26 -17.23
N HIS A 260 40.22 -41.59 -16.72
CA HIS A 260 41.21 -40.60 -16.32
C HIS A 260 41.72 -39.85 -17.56
N PRO A 261 41.74 -38.51 -17.56
CA PRO A 261 42.07 -37.72 -18.76
C PRO A 261 43.50 -37.95 -19.26
N GLU A 262 44.46 -38.17 -18.36
CA GLU A 262 45.86 -38.45 -18.73
C GLU A 262 46.20 -39.95 -18.91
N THR A 263 45.75 -40.84 -18.00
CA THR A 263 46.17 -42.26 -18.00
C THR A 263 45.25 -43.19 -18.79
N GLY A 264 44.01 -42.76 -19.07
CA GLY A 264 42.99 -43.59 -19.74
C GLY A 264 42.45 -44.75 -18.92
N GLU A 265 42.81 -44.85 -17.63
CA GLU A 265 42.27 -45.86 -16.70
C GLU A 265 40.81 -45.54 -16.34
N VAL A 266 39.98 -46.58 -16.15
CA VAL A 266 38.59 -46.43 -15.71
C VAL A 266 38.56 -46.05 -14.23
N LEU A 267 38.11 -44.82 -13.93
CA LEU A 267 37.97 -44.29 -12.57
C LEU A 267 36.64 -44.69 -11.92
N LEU A 268 35.58 -44.72 -12.72
CA LEU A 268 34.24 -45.14 -12.30
C LEU A 268 33.60 -45.95 -13.42
N GLU A 269 32.98 -47.07 -13.02
CA GLU A 269 32.20 -47.90 -13.94
C GLU A 269 30.81 -47.30 -14.16
N LYS A 270 30.22 -47.64 -15.30
CA LYS A 270 28.84 -47.33 -15.62
C LYS A 270 27.88 -47.83 -14.52
N ASP A 271 26.85 -47.03 -14.25
CA ASP A 271 25.80 -47.30 -13.25
C ASP A 271 26.31 -47.34 -11.79
N GLN A 272 27.55 -46.91 -11.54
CA GLN A 272 28.10 -46.73 -10.21
C GLN A 272 27.65 -45.40 -9.59
N ALA A 273 27.29 -45.42 -8.30
CA ALA A 273 26.93 -44.22 -7.56
C ALA A 273 28.18 -43.49 -7.02
N VAL A 274 28.17 -42.16 -7.06
CA VAL A 274 29.30 -41.32 -6.65
C VAL A 274 29.22 -40.99 -5.16
N SER A 275 30.18 -41.52 -4.39
CA SER A 275 30.38 -41.19 -2.98
C SER A 275 31.22 -39.90 -2.81
N PRO A 276 31.25 -39.28 -1.61
CA PRO A 276 32.08 -38.10 -1.36
C PRO A 276 33.57 -38.32 -1.68
N GLU A 277 34.09 -39.50 -1.37
CA GLU A 277 35.49 -39.89 -1.62
C GLU A 277 35.77 -40.02 -3.12
N LEU A 278 34.85 -40.63 -3.86
CA LEU A 278 34.93 -40.78 -5.31
C LEU A 278 34.81 -39.41 -6.02
N ALA A 279 33.95 -38.52 -5.53
CA ALA A 279 33.83 -37.16 -6.06
C ALA A 279 35.13 -36.37 -5.87
N GLU A 280 35.79 -36.47 -4.71
CA GLU A 280 37.08 -35.81 -4.46
C GLU A 280 38.19 -36.40 -5.35
N MET A 281 38.19 -37.72 -5.55
CA MET A 281 39.11 -38.40 -6.46
C MET A 281 38.96 -37.92 -7.91
N LEU A 282 37.72 -37.79 -8.41
CA LEU A 282 37.43 -37.32 -9.76
C LEU A 282 37.91 -35.88 -10.02
N VAL A 283 37.69 -34.99 -9.05
CA VAL A 283 38.16 -33.60 -9.15
C VAL A 283 39.68 -33.53 -9.11
N LYS A 284 40.35 -34.34 -8.27
CA LYS A 284 41.82 -34.44 -8.23
C LYS A 284 42.41 -35.02 -9.52
N ALA A 285 41.69 -35.93 -10.18
CA ALA A 285 42.07 -36.48 -11.48
C ALA A 285 41.90 -35.49 -12.64
N GLY A 286 41.35 -34.29 -12.39
CA GLY A 286 41.19 -33.25 -13.40
C GLY A 286 40.00 -33.45 -14.34
N VAL A 287 38.99 -34.23 -13.95
CA VAL A 287 37.78 -34.43 -14.75
C VAL A 287 36.86 -33.20 -14.65
N GLU A 288 36.60 -32.54 -15.78
CA GLU A 288 35.77 -31.31 -15.82
C GLU A 288 34.27 -31.57 -16.08
N GLU A 289 33.94 -32.65 -16.78
CA GLU A 289 32.59 -32.98 -17.23
C GLU A 289 32.33 -34.48 -17.09
N ILE A 290 31.17 -34.83 -16.52
CA ILE A 290 30.77 -36.23 -16.30
C ILE A 290 29.32 -36.44 -16.74
N MET A 291 29.08 -37.48 -17.51
CA MET A 291 27.74 -37.91 -17.93
C MET A 291 27.05 -38.67 -16.79
N VAL A 292 26.01 -38.08 -16.20
CA VAL A 292 25.25 -38.69 -15.11
C VAL A 292 23.82 -39.01 -15.52
N ARG A 293 23.22 -40.04 -14.93
CA ARG A 293 21.79 -40.35 -15.09
C ARG A 293 20.96 -39.28 -14.38
N SER A 294 19.75 -39.04 -14.88
CA SER A 294 18.87 -37.98 -14.38
C SER A 294 17.41 -38.41 -14.39
N PRO A 295 16.58 -37.92 -13.44
CA PRO A 295 15.13 -38.11 -13.51
C PRO A 295 14.51 -37.58 -14.81
N LEU A 296 15.12 -36.56 -15.44
CA LEU A 296 14.63 -35.97 -16.70
C LEU A 296 14.83 -36.89 -17.92
N THR A 297 15.83 -37.77 -17.89
CA THR A 297 16.12 -38.70 -18.98
C THR A 297 15.55 -40.10 -18.73
N CYS A 298 14.87 -40.30 -17.60
CA CYS A 298 14.28 -41.57 -17.21
C CYS A 298 13.17 -41.99 -18.18
N GLU A 299 13.12 -43.27 -18.53
CA GLU A 299 12.10 -43.86 -19.41
C GLU A 299 11.01 -44.61 -18.62
N ALA A 300 11.05 -44.53 -17.29
CA ALA A 300 10.07 -45.11 -16.39
C ALA A 300 8.69 -44.42 -16.57
N THR A 301 7.61 -45.21 -16.67
CA THR A 301 6.27 -44.67 -16.94
C THR A 301 5.63 -44.07 -15.69
N ARG A 302 5.41 -42.74 -15.68
CA ARG A 302 4.84 -41.99 -14.54
C ARG A 302 5.57 -42.31 -13.21
N SER A 303 6.87 -42.55 -13.27
CA SER A 303 7.71 -42.88 -12.13
C SER A 303 9.16 -42.52 -12.43
N VAL A 304 10.06 -42.72 -11.47
CA VAL A 304 11.51 -42.60 -11.68
C VAL A 304 12.16 -43.89 -11.21
N CYS A 305 13.18 -44.39 -11.91
CA CYS A 305 13.93 -45.56 -11.45
C CYS A 305 14.99 -45.18 -10.41
N ARG A 306 15.41 -46.17 -9.60
CA ARG A 306 16.42 -46.02 -8.55
C ARG A 306 17.73 -45.41 -9.08
N LEU A 307 18.23 -45.89 -10.22
CA LEU A 307 19.49 -45.41 -10.82
C LEU A 307 19.40 -44.00 -11.40
N CYS A 308 18.25 -43.58 -11.94
CA CYS A 308 18.09 -42.22 -12.47
C CYS A 308 17.95 -41.17 -11.36
N TYR A 309 17.44 -41.56 -10.19
CA TYR A 309 17.37 -40.67 -9.02
C TYR A 309 18.71 -40.61 -8.26
N GLY A 310 19.27 -41.76 -7.90
CA GLY A 310 20.51 -41.90 -7.13
C GLY A 310 20.26 -42.07 -5.63
N TRP A 311 20.97 -41.31 -4.81
CA TRP A 311 20.90 -41.39 -3.35
C TRP A 311 19.66 -40.70 -2.76
N SER A 312 19.12 -41.28 -1.69
CA SER A 312 18.33 -40.54 -0.71
C SER A 312 19.27 -39.70 0.16
N LEU A 313 19.19 -38.37 0.04
CA LEU A 313 20.05 -37.43 0.77
C LEU A 313 19.84 -37.49 2.29
N ALA A 314 18.74 -38.09 2.77
CA ALA A 314 18.47 -38.29 4.18
C ALA A 314 19.35 -39.39 4.80
N HIS A 315 19.62 -40.45 4.03
CA HIS A 315 20.36 -41.64 4.49
C HIS A 315 21.77 -41.73 3.90
N SER A 316 22.08 -40.94 2.85
CA SER A 316 23.34 -41.04 2.09
C SER A 316 23.57 -42.42 1.46
N GLU A 317 22.48 -43.08 1.08
CA GLU A 317 22.46 -44.39 0.44
C GLU A 317 21.50 -44.35 -0.77
N MET A 318 21.55 -45.37 -1.64
CA MET A 318 20.66 -45.47 -2.81
C MET A 318 19.19 -45.51 -2.38
N VAL A 319 18.35 -44.67 -3.02
CA VAL A 319 16.91 -44.51 -2.70
C VAL A 319 16.16 -45.84 -2.68
N ASP A 320 15.18 -46.01 -1.80
CA ASP A 320 14.43 -47.27 -1.70
C ASP A 320 13.27 -47.34 -2.71
N LEU A 321 12.87 -48.56 -3.07
CA LEU A 321 11.68 -48.77 -3.88
C LEU A 321 10.43 -48.41 -3.07
N GLY A 322 9.54 -47.62 -3.66
CA GLY A 322 8.33 -47.10 -3.02
C GLY A 322 8.47 -45.70 -2.42
N GLU A 323 9.67 -45.10 -2.42
CA GLU A 323 9.88 -43.76 -1.85
C GLU A 323 9.21 -42.67 -2.71
N ALA A 324 8.41 -41.82 -2.08
CA ALA A 324 7.65 -40.75 -2.72
C ALA A 324 8.52 -39.50 -3.00
N VAL A 325 9.49 -39.66 -3.89
CA VAL A 325 10.50 -38.63 -4.21
C VAL A 325 9.92 -37.32 -4.73
N GLY A 326 8.75 -37.35 -5.39
CA GLY A 326 8.04 -36.15 -5.82
C GLY A 326 7.62 -35.25 -4.67
N ILE A 327 6.98 -35.83 -3.64
CA ILE A 327 6.57 -35.12 -2.42
C ILE A 327 7.79 -34.54 -1.70
N ILE A 328 8.86 -35.34 -1.55
CA ILE A 328 10.11 -34.91 -0.91
C ILE A 328 10.71 -33.72 -1.66
N ALA A 329 10.74 -33.77 -2.99
CA ALA A 329 11.26 -32.68 -3.82
C ALA A 329 10.42 -31.40 -3.70
N ALA A 330 9.10 -31.52 -3.72
CA ALA A 330 8.19 -30.38 -3.55
C ALA A 330 8.40 -29.68 -2.19
N GLN A 331 8.48 -30.45 -1.10
CA GLN A 331 8.75 -29.92 0.23
C GLN A 331 10.15 -29.29 0.35
N SER A 332 11.15 -29.93 -0.25
CA SER A 332 12.54 -29.43 -0.25
C SER A 332 12.71 -28.10 -1.00
N ILE A 333 11.74 -27.73 -1.85
CA ILE A 333 11.69 -26.42 -2.51
C ILE A 333 10.80 -25.46 -1.69
N GLY A 334 9.63 -25.93 -1.27
CA GLY A 334 8.60 -25.12 -0.62
C GLY A 334 8.95 -24.62 0.78
N GLU A 335 9.48 -25.50 1.65
CA GLU A 335 9.83 -25.13 3.03
C GLU A 335 10.95 -24.07 3.06
N PRO A 336 12.09 -24.24 2.33
CA PRO A 336 13.10 -23.19 2.27
C PRO A 336 12.59 -21.89 1.63
N GLY A 337 11.72 -21.97 0.63
CA GLY A 337 11.09 -20.80 0.02
C GLY A 337 10.31 -19.98 1.05
N THR A 338 9.47 -20.64 1.84
CA THR A 338 8.68 -20.01 2.93
C THR A 338 9.61 -19.45 4.02
N GLN A 339 10.68 -20.16 4.36
CA GLN A 339 11.64 -19.69 5.35
C GLN A 339 12.42 -18.46 4.86
N MET A 340 12.77 -18.39 3.57
CA MET A 340 13.42 -17.23 2.98
C MET A 340 12.49 -16.03 3.00
N THR A 341 11.24 -16.15 2.55
CA THR A 341 10.28 -15.04 2.55
C THR A 341 10.05 -14.47 3.95
N MET A 342 10.01 -15.31 4.97
CA MET A 342 9.99 -14.84 6.35
C MET A 342 11.30 -14.09 6.69
N ARG A 343 12.46 -14.74 6.59
CA ARG A 343 13.72 -14.17 7.10
C ARG A 343 14.22 -12.90 6.40
N THR A 344 14.02 -12.72 5.10
CA THR A 344 14.67 -11.61 4.37
C THR A 344 14.12 -10.22 4.70
N PHE A 345 12.84 -10.10 5.09
CA PHE A 345 12.20 -8.78 5.21
C PHE A 345 12.02 -8.32 6.66
N HIS A 346 12.31 -9.19 7.64
CA HIS A 346 12.29 -8.86 9.06
C HIS A 346 13.46 -7.99 9.53
N THR A 347 14.42 -7.65 8.67
CA THR A 347 15.53 -6.75 9.02
C THR A 347 15.09 -5.30 9.21
N GLY A 348 13.79 -5.00 9.11
CA GLY A 348 13.21 -3.71 9.50
C GLY A 348 13.45 -2.60 8.48
N GLY A 349 13.62 -2.95 7.20
CA GLY A 349 13.83 -1.99 6.12
C GLY A 349 15.20 -1.31 6.13
N THR A 350 16.18 -1.83 6.88
CA THR A 350 17.54 -1.27 6.90
C THR A 350 18.25 -1.57 5.59
N PHE A 351 18.72 -0.53 4.90
CA PHE A 351 19.49 -0.68 3.68
C PHE A 351 20.92 -1.16 3.98
N THR A 352 21.42 -2.10 3.17
CA THR A 352 22.83 -2.50 3.13
C THR A 352 23.22 -2.67 1.67
N GLY A 353 23.85 -1.64 1.09
CA GLY A 353 24.34 -1.68 -0.28
C GLY A 353 25.67 -2.43 -0.37
N GLU A 354 25.91 -3.16 -1.47
CA GLU A 354 27.24 -3.65 -1.79
C GLU A 354 28.13 -2.48 -2.20
N VAL A 355 29.17 -2.22 -1.41
CA VAL A 355 30.15 -1.17 -1.71
C VAL A 355 31.06 -1.67 -2.83
N ALA A 356 31.16 -0.90 -3.91
CA ALA A 356 32.08 -1.19 -5.00
C ALA A 356 33.52 -1.16 -4.47
N PRO A 357 34.36 -2.17 -4.77
CA PRO A 357 35.70 -2.22 -4.23
C PRO A 357 36.53 -1.05 -4.76
N ARG A 358 37.05 -0.24 -3.84
CA ARG A 358 37.92 0.91 -4.13
C ARG A 358 39.38 0.53 -3.97
N ILE A 359 40.21 0.90 -4.95
CA ILE A 359 41.66 0.75 -4.90
C ILE A 359 42.25 2.08 -4.45
N LYS A 360 42.99 2.04 -3.33
CA LYS A 360 43.72 3.18 -2.78
C LYS A 360 45.22 3.01 -3.00
N ALA A 361 45.92 4.13 -3.10
CA ALA A 361 47.37 4.17 -3.17
C ALA A 361 47.98 3.72 -1.84
N SER A 362 48.74 2.62 -1.84
CA SER A 362 49.41 2.15 -0.62
C SER A 362 50.57 3.06 -0.20
N LYS A 363 51.05 3.91 -1.13
CA LYS A 363 52.20 4.80 -0.98
C LYS A 363 52.02 6.07 -1.81
N ALA A 364 52.75 7.11 -1.44
CA ALA A 364 52.86 8.30 -2.28
C ALA A 364 53.77 8.03 -3.48
N GLY A 365 53.39 8.51 -4.65
CA GLY A 365 54.11 8.28 -5.91
C GLY A 365 53.46 8.97 -7.10
N VAL A 366 54.04 8.77 -8.28
CA VAL A 366 53.49 9.26 -9.56
C VAL A 366 52.82 8.10 -10.28
N VAL A 367 51.59 8.32 -10.74
CA VAL A 367 50.81 7.34 -11.50
C VAL A 367 51.33 7.30 -12.93
N ARG A 368 51.69 6.10 -13.41
CA ARG A 368 52.02 5.85 -14.81
C ARG A 368 51.06 4.85 -15.44
N MET A 369 50.43 5.27 -16.53
CA MET A 369 49.55 4.45 -17.33
C MET A 369 50.32 3.88 -18.55
N PRO A 370 50.35 2.56 -18.77
CA PRO A 370 51.08 1.97 -19.90
C PRO A 370 50.45 2.35 -21.25
N LYS A 371 51.22 2.32 -22.35
CA LYS A 371 50.75 2.74 -23.70
C LYS A 371 49.55 1.97 -24.27
N ARG A 372 49.14 0.83 -23.68
CA ARG A 372 47.94 0.06 -24.04
C ARG A 372 46.68 0.48 -23.27
N PHE A 373 46.77 1.54 -22.46
CA PHE A 373 45.68 2.02 -21.63
C PHE A 373 44.66 2.78 -22.49
N LYS A 374 43.48 2.19 -22.67
CA LYS A 374 42.34 2.82 -23.35
C LYS A 374 41.29 3.22 -22.33
N SER A 375 41.02 4.51 -22.26
CA SER A 375 39.98 5.07 -21.40
C SER A 375 39.12 6.08 -22.15
N ARG A 376 37.89 6.24 -21.70
CA ARG A 376 36.94 7.25 -22.19
C ARG A 376 36.51 8.17 -21.06
N ALA A 377 36.21 9.43 -21.38
CA ALA A 377 35.58 10.33 -20.43
C ALA A 377 34.21 9.75 -19.99
N PHE A 378 33.98 9.74 -18.68
CA PHE A 378 32.80 9.19 -18.06
C PHE A 378 32.44 10.02 -16.83
N ARG A 379 31.19 10.49 -16.77
CA ARG A 379 30.66 11.13 -15.58
C ARG A 379 30.21 10.04 -14.61
N THR A 380 30.74 10.05 -13.39
CA THR A 380 30.40 9.07 -12.36
C THR A 380 28.96 9.25 -11.88
N ARG A 381 28.44 8.26 -11.15
CA ARG A 381 27.15 8.35 -10.44
C ARG A 381 27.07 9.49 -9.41
N TYR A 382 28.21 10.11 -9.09
CA TYR A 382 28.34 11.22 -8.14
C TYR A 382 28.46 12.59 -8.83
N GLY A 383 28.40 12.63 -10.16
CA GLY A 383 28.57 13.86 -10.93
C GLY A 383 30.01 14.38 -10.98
N GLU A 384 30.99 13.50 -10.76
CA GLU A 384 32.42 13.78 -10.94
C GLU A 384 32.87 13.31 -12.32
N ASP A 385 33.78 14.05 -12.95
CA ASP A 385 34.36 13.65 -14.24
C ASP A 385 35.50 12.65 -13.98
N ALA A 386 35.42 11.48 -14.61
CA ALA A 386 36.35 10.37 -14.43
C ALA A 386 36.68 9.69 -15.77
N LEU A 387 37.61 8.74 -15.73
CA LEU A 387 37.99 7.94 -16.89
C LEU A 387 37.52 6.51 -16.70
N MET A 388 36.79 5.94 -17.67
CA MET A 388 36.37 4.53 -17.63
C MET A 388 37.27 3.67 -18.53
N LEU A 389 37.78 2.57 -17.98
CA LEU A 389 38.67 1.64 -18.66
C LEU A 389 37.93 0.81 -19.72
N GLU A 390 38.43 0.77 -20.95
CA GLU A 390 37.81 -0.01 -22.05
C GLU A 390 38.36 -1.42 -22.20
N SER A 391 39.55 -1.70 -21.66
CA SER A 391 40.22 -2.99 -21.75
C SER A 391 41.09 -3.22 -20.52
N ASN A 392 41.23 -4.47 -20.07
CA ASN A 392 42.08 -4.82 -18.93
C ASN A 392 43.47 -4.19 -19.07
N ALA A 393 43.94 -3.51 -18.03
CA ALA A 393 45.22 -2.80 -18.04
C ALA A 393 45.82 -2.75 -16.63
N ASP A 394 47.15 -2.69 -16.57
CA ASP A 394 47.86 -2.56 -15.30
C ASP A 394 48.13 -1.07 -15.00
N LEU A 395 47.79 -0.64 -13.78
CA LEU A 395 48.13 0.67 -13.25
C LEU A 395 49.44 0.56 -12.47
N VAL A 396 50.43 1.40 -12.78
CA VAL A 396 51.73 1.42 -12.08
C VAL A 396 51.89 2.71 -11.29
N ILE A 397 52.33 2.59 -10.04
CA ILE A 397 52.66 3.74 -9.19
C ILE A 397 54.15 3.69 -8.90
N GLU A 398 54.87 4.71 -9.37
CA GLU A 398 56.31 4.89 -9.16
C GLU A 398 56.55 5.75 -7.92
N GLY A 399 57.32 5.25 -6.96
CA GLY A 399 57.66 6.00 -5.74
C GLY A 399 59.05 5.63 -5.21
N ASN A 400 59.45 6.16 -4.05
CA ASN A 400 60.74 5.83 -3.43
C ASN A 400 60.75 4.37 -2.93
N GLY A 401 61.09 3.41 -3.80
CA GLY A 401 61.20 1.98 -3.49
C GLY A 401 60.64 1.06 -4.60
N LYS A 402 60.11 -0.12 -4.24
CA LYS A 402 59.42 -1.03 -5.17
C LYS A 402 58.09 -0.42 -5.65
N ASN A 403 57.87 -0.40 -6.96
CA ASN A 403 56.64 0.04 -7.62
C ASN A 403 55.42 -0.78 -7.18
N GLN A 404 54.26 -0.13 -7.04
CA GLN A 404 52.98 -0.81 -6.88
C GLN A 404 52.38 -1.02 -8.27
N THR A 405 51.93 -2.24 -8.57
CA THR A 405 51.28 -2.59 -9.84
C THR A 405 49.96 -3.28 -9.54
N GLU A 406 48.86 -2.70 -10.02
CA GLU A 406 47.51 -3.22 -9.81
C GLU A 406 46.88 -3.56 -11.18
N THR A 407 46.40 -4.78 -11.35
CA THR A 407 45.70 -5.20 -12.57
C THR A 407 44.25 -4.76 -12.51
N LEU A 408 43.83 -3.90 -13.44
CA LEU A 408 42.48 -3.35 -13.51
C LEU A 408 41.66 -4.03 -14.62
N PRO A 409 40.47 -4.56 -14.32
CA PRO A 409 39.56 -5.12 -15.32
C PRO A 409 38.86 -4.02 -16.14
N GLN A 410 38.35 -4.39 -17.31
CA GLN A 410 37.49 -3.54 -18.13
C GLN A 410 36.29 -3.01 -17.32
N GLY A 411 35.99 -1.72 -17.48
CA GLY A 411 34.88 -1.05 -16.82
C GLY A 411 35.21 -0.42 -15.46
N THR A 412 36.46 -0.52 -15.00
CA THR A 412 36.96 0.24 -13.84
C THR A 412 36.89 1.74 -14.09
N ILE A 413 36.43 2.48 -13.08
CA ILE A 413 36.39 3.94 -13.06
C ILE A 413 37.68 4.45 -12.40
N LEU A 414 38.37 5.38 -13.04
CA LEU A 414 39.65 5.95 -12.62
C LEU A 414 39.46 7.42 -12.27
N PHE A 415 40.00 7.82 -11.13
CA PHE A 415 39.94 9.20 -10.63
C PHE A 415 41.24 9.98 -10.87
N VAL A 416 42.27 9.29 -11.36
CA VAL A 416 43.61 9.84 -11.60
C VAL A 416 43.94 9.78 -13.09
N SER A 417 44.74 10.74 -13.54
CA SER A 417 45.29 10.83 -14.89
C SER A 417 46.75 10.37 -14.93
N ASP A 418 47.27 10.12 -16.14
CA ASP A 418 48.68 9.78 -16.33
C ASP A 418 49.59 10.95 -15.92
N GLY A 419 50.56 10.68 -15.03
CA GLY A 419 51.46 11.69 -14.48
C GLY A 419 50.99 12.36 -13.18
N ASP A 420 49.81 12.03 -12.66
CA ASP A 420 49.32 12.60 -11.41
C ASP A 420 50.15 12.14 -10.20
N THR A 421 50.40 13.08 -9.29
CA THR A 421 51.11 12.80 -8.02
C THR A 421 50.09 12.46 -6.94
N VAL A 422 50.13 11.22 -6.44
CA VAL A 422 49.17 10.70 -5.45
C VAL A 422 49.83 10.56 -4.08
N GLY A 423 49.06 10.86 -3.02
CA GLY A 423 49.45 10.64 -1.64
C GLY A 423 49.17 9.20 -1.16
N LYS A 424 49.64 8.86 0.04
CA LYS A 424 49.25 7.59 0.70
C LYS A 424 47.75 7.62 1.02
N GLU A 425 47.04 6.52 0.79
CA GLU A 425 45.59 6.35 0.91
C GLU A 425 44.73 7.13 -0.11
N HIS A 426 45.33 7.74 -1.13
CA HIS A 426 44.58 8.43 -2.17
C HIS A 426 43.77 7.45 -3.03
N LEU A 427 42.52 7.82 -3.38
CA LEU A 427 41.65 6.98 -4.20
C LEU A 427 42.13 6.96 -5.65
N LEU A 428 42.40 5.77 -6.19
CA LEU A 428 42.91 5.62 -7.56
C LEU A 428 41.81 5.18 -8.52
N ALA A 429 41.07 4.15 -8.11
CA ALA A 429 40.11 3.48 -8.97
C ALA A 429 38.97 2.84 -8.19
N GLU A 430 37.80 2.76 -8.81
CA GLU A 430 36.65 1.98 -8.34
C GLU A 430 36.42 0.81 -9.32
N LEU A 431 36.56 -0.41 -8.81
CA LEU A 431 36.35 -1.62 -9.59
C LEU A 431 34.86 -1.80 -9.89
N PRO A 432 34.50 -2.35 -11.06
CA PRO A 432 33.12 -2.72 -11.33
C PRO A 432 32.68 -3.77 -10.30
N SER A 433 31.58 -3.54 -9.59
CA SER A 433 30.99 -4.56 -8.70
C SER A 433 30.79 -5.85 -9.49
N ALA A 434 31.30 -6.96 -8.96
CA ALA A 434 31.36 -8.26 -9.62
C ALA A 434 29.94 -8.82 -9.83
N GLY A 435 29.32 -8.41 -10.92
CA GLY A 435 28.02 -8.84 -11.41
C GLY A 435 27.82 -8.17 -12.75
N ARG A 436 28.15 -8.92 -13.82
CA ARG A 436 27.97 -8.58 -15.24
C ARG A 436 26.74 -7.68 -15.39
N THR A 437 26.94 -6.35 -15.53
CA THR A 437 25.88 -5.34 -15.71
C THR A 437 24.51 -5.91 -15.35
N ARG A 438 24.27 -6.19 -14.06
CA ARG A 438 22.90 -6.48 -13.65
C ARG A 438 22.23 -5.16 -13.99
N LYS A 439 21.52 -5.16 -15.12
CA LYS A 439 20.59 -4.12 -15.52
C LYS A 439 19.55 -4.11 -14.39
N VAL A 440 19.92 -3.60 -13.23
CA VAL A 440 19.00 -2.97 -12.31
C VAL A 440 18.65 -1.69 -13.03
N THR A 441 17.83 -1.84 -14.07
CA THR A 441 17.10 -0.78 -14.73
C THR A 441 15.94 -0.39 -13.82
N GLU A 442 16.19 -0.21 -12.53
CA GLU A 442 15.34 0.71 -11.78
C GLU A 442 15.81 2.09 -12.21
N LYS A 443 15.20 2.57 -13.29
CA LYS A 443 15.18 4.00 -13.59
C LYS A 443 14.37 4.63 -12.47
N ALA A 444 15.05 5.01 -11.39
CA ALA A 444 14.47 5.83 -10.35
C ALA A 444 14.25 7.22 -10.93
N THR A 445 13.01 7.65 -11.00
CA THR A 445 12.63 9.04 -11.30
C THR A 445 12.49 9.76 -9.98
N LYS A 446 13.17 10.90 -9.83
CA LYS A 446 13.03 11.76 -8.66
C LYS A 446 12.49 13.10 -9.08
N ASP A 447 11.45 13.54 -8.39
CA ASP A 447 10.88 14.86 -8.59
C ASP A 447 11.84 15.91 -8.04
N VAL A 448 12.12 16.93 -8.83
CA VAL A 448 12.90 18.09 -8.41
C VAL A 448 11.94 19.14 -7.88
N THR A 449 11.92 19.31 -6.57
CA THR A 449 11.15 20.36 -5.91
C THR A 449 12.03 21.57 -5.66
N SER A 450 11.55 22.75 -6.06
CA SER A 450 12.19 24.02 -5.72
C SER A 450 11.68 24.54 -4.38
N ASP A 451 12.59 25.01 -3.57
CA ASP A 451 12.39 25.72 -2.31
C ASP A 451 12.21 27.23 -2.53
N LEU A 452 12.53 27.74 -3.72
CA LEU A 452 12.16 29.07 -4.19
C LEU A 452 10.87 29.02 -5.01
N ALA A 453 9.94 29.93 -4.72
CA ALA A 453 8.86 30.26 -5.62
C ALA A 453 9.36 31.29 -6.64
N GLY A 454 8.83 31.23 -7.86
CA GLY A 454 9.02 32.30 -8.83
C GLY A 454 9.04 31.86 -10.29
N GLU A 455 9.85 32.54 -11.09
CA GLU A 455 9.89 32.42 -12.55
C GLU A 455 10.94 31.39 -12.98
N VAL A 456 10.59 30.51 -13.92
CA VAL A 456 11.48 29.48 -14.42
C VAL A 456 12.12 29.94 -15.73
N LYS A 457 13.44 29.79 -15.85
CA LYS A 457 14.21 30.13 -17.06
C LYS A 457 15.10 28.96 -17.47
N PHE A 458 15.06 28.56 -18.73
CA PHE A 458 15.92 27.48 -19.22
C PHE A 458 17.25 28.01 -19.76
N ALA A 459 18.36 27.48 -19.25
CA ALA A 459 19.73 27.81 -19.68
C ALA A 459 20.39 26.56 -20.30
N GLY A 460 20.44 26.53 -21.64
CA GLY A 460 21.05 25.42 -22.40
C GLY A 460 20.23 24.13 -22.45
N LEU A 461 18.93 24.20 -22.11
CA LEU A 461 18.00 23.07 -22.17
C LEU A 461 17.17 23.15 -23.46
N VAL A 462 17.10 22.05 -24.21
CA VAL A 462 16.23 21.94 -25.40
C VAL A 462 15.10 20.96 -25.09
N GLN A 463 13.86 21.43 -25.25
CA GLN A 463 12.66 20.62 -25.02
C GLN A 463 12.28 19.82 -26.26
N GLU A 464 11.86 18.57 -26.06
CA GLU A 464 11.23 17.73 -27.08
C GLU A 464 9.85 17.30 -26.60
N GLU A 465 8.84 17.57 -27.43
CA GLU A 465 7.47 17.10 -27.19
C GLU A 465 7.28 15.73 -27.84
N LYS A 466 6.91 14.75 -27.01
CA LYS A 466 6.59 13.40 -27.45
C LYS A 466 5.13 13.09 -27.12
N THR A 467 4.32 12.92 -28.15
CA THR A 467 2.92 12.50 -28.00
C THR A 467 2.83 10.98 -27.97
N ASP A 468 2.24 10.42 -26.92
CA ASP A 468 1.97 8.98 -26.82
C ASP A 468 0.80 8.59 -27.75
N ARG A 469 0.61 7.27 -27.98
CA ARG A 469 -0.50 6.70 -28.77
C ARG A 469 -1.88 7.10 -28.26
N GLN A 470 -1.99 7.54 -27.01
CA GLN A 470 -3.21 8.00 -26.36
C GLN A 470 -3.45 9.52 -26.51
N GLY A 471 -2.57 10.25 -27.19
CA GLY A 471 -2.70 11.70 -27.40
C GLY A 471 -2.09 12.56 -26.28
N ASN A 472 -1.50 11.97 -25.24
CA ASN A 472 -0.83 12.71 -24.17
C ASN A 472 0.55 13.19 -24.62
N THR A 473 0.77 14.51 -24.62
CA THR A 473 2.07 15.12 -24.95
C THR A 473 2.93 15.20 -23.68
N THR A 474 4.07 14.52 -23.67
CA THR A 474 5.08 14.61 -22.61
C THR A 474 6.28 15.39 -23.10
N ARG A 475 6.74 16.38 -22.34
CA ARG A 475 7.93 17.18 -22.65
C ARG A 475 9.16 16.58 -21.99
N LEU A 476 10.20 16.34 -22.78
CA LEU A 476 11.45 15.72 -22.35
C LEU A 476 12.63 16.64 -22.63
N ALA A 477 13.61 16.68 -21.73
CA ALA A 477 14.88 17.36 -21.98
C ALA A 477 15.79 16.52 -22.91
N GLN A 478 16.11 17.01 -24.11
CA GLN A 478 16.98 16.29 -25.05
C GLN A 478 18.43 16.22 -24.58
N ARG A 479 18.91 17.30 -23.97
CA ARG A 479 20.28 17.45 -23.46
C ARG A 479 20.22 17.93 -22.02
N GLY A 480 21.20 17.52 -21.22
CA GLY A 480 21.37 18.06 -19.88
C GLY A 480 21.68 19.54 -19.94
N GLY A 481 21.07 20.31 -19.03
CA GLY A 481 21.18 21.77 -18.95
C GLY A 481 20.83 22.27 -17.56
N LEU A 482 20.82 23.59 -17.38
CA LEU A 482 20.43 24.23 -16.13
C LEU A 482 19.02 24.80 -16.25
N LEU A 483 18.21 24.55 -15.24
CA LEU A 483 16.90 25.16 -15.02
C LEU A 483 17.07 26.16 -13.88
N TRP A 484 16.80 27.43 -14.13
CA TRP A 484 16.91 28.48 -13.13
C TRP A 484 15.53 28.83 -12.59
N VAL A 485 15.41 28.91 -11.27
CA VAL A 485 14.21 29.44 -10.60
C VAL A 485 14.57 30.78 -9.98
N LEU A 486 14.06 31.85 -10.59
CA LEU A 486 14.23 33.22 -10.14
C LEU A 486 13.22 33.52 -9.02
N SER A 487 13.69 33.96 -7.87
CA SER A 487 12.87 34.21 -6.69
C SER A 487 11.75 35.23 -6.97
N GLY A 488 10.56 34.95 -6.43
CA GLY A 488 9.41 35.84 -6.41
C GLY A 488 8.19 35.16 -5.79
N ASP A 489 7.24 35.95 -5.31
CA ASP A 489 6.05 35.44 -4.64
C ASP A 489 4.96 35.08 -5.67
N VAL A 490 4.51 33.83 -5.66
CA VAL A 490 3.55 33.30 -6.65
C VAL A 490 2.16 33.16 -6.01
N TYR A 491 1.19 33.92 -6.51
CA TYR A 491 -0.19 33.92 -6.08
C TYR A 491 -1.03 33.04 -6.99
N ASN A 492 -1.60 31.96 -6.45
CA ASN A 492 -2.59 31.17 -7.19
C ASN A 492 -3.96 31.89 -7.17
N LEU A 493 -4.53 32.16 -8.35
CA LEU A 493 -5.82 32.80 -8.52
C LEU A 493 -6.97 31.81 -8.40
N LEU A 494 -8.10 32.27 -7.85
CA LEU A 494 -9.31 31.46 -7.74
C LEU A 494 -9.92 31.22 -9.15
N PRO A 495 -10.59 30.09 -9.37
CA PRO A 495 -11.34 29.87 -10.61
C PRO A 495 -12.35 30.99 -10.85
N GLY A 496 -12.28 31.66 -12.01
CA GLY A 496 -13.13 32.81 -12.34
C GLY A 496 -12.68 34.15 -11.73
N ALA A 497 -11.52 34.22 -11.09
CA ALA A 497 -10.91 35.49 -10.71
C ALA A 497 -10.31 36.20 -11.94
N GLU A 498 -10.60 37.49 -12.06
CA GLU A 498 -10.01 38.35 -13.09
C GLU A 498 -8.92 39.23 -12.47
N PRO A 499 -7.71 39.31 -13.06
CA PRO A 499 -6.66 40.18 -12.56
C PRO A 499 -7.03 41.66 -12.76
N VAL A 500 -6.83 42.47 -11.72
CA VAL A 500 -7.09 43.94 -11.74
C VAL A 500 -5.81 44.71 -12.13
N VAL A 501 -4.65 44.07 -11.97
CA VAL A 501 -3.30 44.62 -12.22
C VAL A 501 -2.74 44.19 -13.57
N ARG A 502 -1.75 44.92 -14.11
CA ARG A 502 -1.04 44.62 -15.37
C ARG A 502 0.43 44.28 -15.12
N ASN A 503 1.08 43.63 -16.09
CA ASN A 503 2.52 43.37 -16.02
C ASN A 503 3.30 44.69 -15.99
N GLY A 504 4.24 44.81 -15.05
CA GLY A 504 5.05 46.01 -14.82
C GLY A 504 4.45 46.99 -13.83
N ASP A 505 3.23 46.76 -13.34
CA ASP A 505 2.64 47.57 -12.27
C ASP A 505 3.37 47.30 -10.94
N TYR A 506 3.66 48.36 -10.19
CA TYR A 506 4.16 48.24 -8.82
C TYR A 506 2.99 48.29 -7.85
N VAL A 507 2.82 47.23 -7.06
CA VAL A 507 1.73 47.10 -6.09
C VAL A 507 2.25 47.26 -4.67
N GLU A 508 1.49 47.95 -3.83
CA GLU A 508 1.76 48.05 -2.40
C GLU A 508 1.14 46.87 -1.63
N ALA A 509 1.69 46.56 -0.46
CA ALA A 509 1.10 45.60 0.47
C ALA A 509 -0.37 45.96 0.76
N GLY A 510 -1.27 44.99 0.59
CA GLY A 510 -2.72 45.13 0.76
C GLY A 510 -3.50 45.54 -0.50
N ALA A 511 -2.83 45.84 -1.62
CA ALA A 511 -3.49 46.13 -2.89
C ALA A 511 -4.16 44.89 -3.50
N THR A 512 -5.29 45.08 -4.20
CA THR A 512 -6.06 43.99 -4.82
C THR A 512 -5.40 43.56 -6.15
N LEU A 513 -4.97 42.30 -6.20
CA LEU A 513 -4.36 41.68 -7.38
C LEU A 513 -5.41 41.13 -8.35
N ALA A 514 -6.44 40.48 -7.83
CA ALA A 514 -7.53 39.90 -8.62
C ALA A 514 -8.82 39.84 -7.80
N ALA A 515 -9.96 39.79 -8.47
CA ALA A 515 -11.27 39.72 -7.81
C ALA A 515 -12.22 38.72 -8.49
N THR A 516 -13.08 38.09 -7.69
CA THR A 516 -14.18 37.22 -8.12
C THR A 516 -15.51 37.77 -7.59
N LYS A 517 -16.59 37.58 -8.34
CA LYS A 517 -17.95 38.01 -7.99
C LYS A 517 -18.86 36.79 -7.85
N LEU A 518 -19.69 36.76 -6.81
CA LEU A 518 -20.75 35.77 -6.59
C LEU A 518 -22.10 36.39 -6.94
N THR A 519 -22.90 35.75 -7.79
CA THR A 519 -24.21 36.26 -8.26
C THR A 519 -25.34 35.27 -8.00
N THR A 520 -26.54 35.76 -7.66
CA THR A 520 -27.77 34.92 -7.57
C THR A 520 -28.38 34.67 -8.94
N GLU A 521 -28.97 33.50 -9.15
CA GLU A 521 -29.66 33.17 -10.40
C GLU A 521 -31.12 33.62 -10.43
N ARG A 522 -31.83 33.57 -9.30
CA ARG A 522 -33.30 33.77 -9.25
C ARG A 522 -33.73 35.06 -8.56
N GLY A 523 -32.92 35.60 -7.67
CA GLY A 523 -33.34 36.69 -6.79
C GLY A 523 -34.42 36.25 -5.78
N GLY A 524 -34.70 37.11 -4.81
CA GLY A 524 -35.58 36.79 -3.68
C GLY A 524 -35.29 37.65 -2.46
N LEU A 525 -35.80 37.24 -1.31
CA LEU A 525 -35.55 37.92 -0.04
C LEU A 525 -34.29 37.33 0.59
N VAL A 526 -33.29 38.16 0.86
CA VAL A 526 -32.05 37.73 1.52
C VAL A 526 -32.32 37.43 2.99
N ARG A 527 -31.92 36.23 3.43
CA ARG A 527 -31.86 35.79 4.81
C ARG A 527 -30.40 35.47 5.15
N LEU A 528 -29.83 36.21 6.08
CA LEU A 528 -28.49 35.97 6.61
C LEU A 528 -28.63 35.26 7.96
N PRO A 529 -28.29 33.95 8.07
CA PRO A 529 -28.37 33.25 9.35
C PRO A 529 -27.46 33.94 10.38
N GLU A 530 -27.98 34.14 11.61
CA GLU A 530 -27.21 34.74 12.71
C GLU A 530 -25.95 33.92 12.96
N ALA A 531 -24.79 34.57 12.85
CA ALA A 531 -23.51 33.94 13.14
C ALA A 531 -23.32 33.89 14.67
N GLU A 532 -23.23 32.69 15.26
CA GLU A 532 -22.89 32.51 16.68
C GLU A 532 -21.48 33.01 17.05
N ASP A 533 -20.66 33.42 16.07
CA ASP A 533 -19.32 33.96 16.24
C ASP A 533 -19.12 35.25 15.42
N ASP A 534 -18.21 36.10 15.88
CA ASP A 534 -17.75 37.41 15.32
C ASP A 534 -17.11 37.33 13.90
N LYS A 535 -17.48 36.30 13.12
CA LYS A 535 -16.92 35.91 11.82
C LYS A 535 -18.00 35.78 10.73
N GLY A 536 -19.01 36.66 10.73
CA GLY A 536 -19.97 36.83 9.62
C GLY A 536 -20.83 35.61 9.27
N ALA A 537 -21.95 35.85 8.57
CA ALA A 537 -22.79 34.77 8.05
C ALA A 537 -22.00 33.93 7.02
N ARG A 538 -21.99 32.60 7.18
CA ARG A 538 -21.23 31.67 6.31
C ARG A 538 -21.95 31.35 5.00
N GLU A 539 -23.25 31.58 4.98
CA GLU A 539 -24.16 31.24 3.89
C GLU A 539 -25.06 32.46 3.69
N VAL A 540 -25.36 32.77 2.43
CA VAL A 540 -26.45 33.68 2.06
C VAL A 540 -27.60 32.80 1.62
N GLU A 541 -28.69 32.85 2.36
CA GLU A 541 -29.92 32.17 1.99
C GLU A 541 -30.83 33.18 1.28
N ILE A 542 -31.40 32.78 0.15
CA ILE A 542 -32.32 33.64 -0.60
C ILE A 542 -33.65 32.90 -0.65
N ILE A 543 -34.66 33.45 0.01
CA ILE A 543 -36.02 32.93 -0.02
C ILE A 543 -36.61 33.25 -1.38
N THR A 544 -36.84 32.20 -2.18
CA THR A 544 -37.42 32.32 -3.52
C THR A 544 -38.93 32.13 -3.49
N ALA A 545 -39.45 31.29 -2.58
CA ALA A 545 -40.87 31.03 -2.40
C ALA A 545 -41.16 30.49 -0.98
N SER A 546 -42.39 30.60 -0.51
CA SER A 546 -42.84 29.99 0.75
C SER A 546 -44.26 29.46 0.63
N VAL A 547 -44.53 28.28 1.20
CA VAL A 547 -45.83 27.59 1.19
C VAL A 547 -46.20 27.24 2.63
N MET A 548 -47.45 27.49 3.03
CA MET A 548 -47.98 27.04 4.32
C MET A 548 -49.08 26.01 4.10
N LEU A 549 -49.06 24.92 4.85
CA LEU A 549 -50.10 23.88 4.80
C LEU A 549 -51.24 24.28 5.74
N ASP A 550 -52.41 24.55 5.17
CA ASP A 550 -53.57 25.09 5.86
C ASP A 550 -54.50 24.01 6.45
N GLN A 551 -54.45 22.76 5.97
CA GLN A 551 -55.33 21.68 6.45
C GLN A 551 -54.63 20.58 7.27
N ALA A 552 -53.42 20.83 7.77
CA ALA A 552 -52.66 19.90 8.60
C ALA A 552 -52.25 20.57 9.93
N GLN A 553 -52.58 19.95 11.05
CA GLN A 553 -52.24 20.46 12.39
C GLN A 553 -51.07 19.66 12.96
N VAL A 554 -50.05 20.36 13.48
CA VAL A 554 -48.88 19.73 14.10
C VAL A 554 -49.01 19.79 15.61
N ARG A 555 -48.99 18.63 16.27
CA ARG A 555 -48.95 18.49 17.72
C ARG A 555 -47.57 18.03 18.19
N LYS A 556 -47.17 18.52 19.35
CA LYS A 556 -45.90 18.18 19.99
C LYS A 556 -46.15 17.27 21.19
N GLU A 557 -45.55 16.09 21.20
CA GLU A 557 -45.60 15.16 22.34
C GLU A 557 -44.20 14.92 22.92
N HIS A 558 -44.15 14.68 24.23
CA HIS A 558 -42.90 14.43 24.97
C HIS A 558 -42.80 12.94 25.31
N GLY A 559 -41.79 12.25 24.78
CA GLY A 559 -41.52 10.84 25.05
C GLY A 559 -40.02 10.57 25.21
N GLN A 560 -39.63 9.82 26.25
CA GLN A 560 -38.24 9.37 26.50
C GLN A 560 -37.13 10.45 26.36
N GLY A 561 -37.43 11.72 26.70
CA GLY A 561 -36.47 12.81 26.61
C GLY A 561 -36.22 13.37 25.20
N ARG A 562 -37.04 13.01 24.20
CA ARG A 562 -37.07 13.61 22.86
C ARG A 562 -38.44 14.18 22.54
N GLU A 563 -38.45 15.24 21.75
CA GLU A 563 -39.67 15.86 21.25
C GLU A 563 -40.08 15.16 19.95
N HIS A 564 -41.30 14.65 19.89
CA HIS A 564 -41.87 14.04 18.70
C HIS A 564 -43.01 14.92 18.18
N TYR A 565 -42.98 15.21 16.88
CA TYR A 565 -43.99 16.02 16.21
C TYR A 565 -44.89 15.12 15.39
N PHE A 566 -46.20 15.28 15.55
CA PHE A 566 -47.20 14.51 14.83
C PHE A 566 -48.05 15.43 13.98
N ILE A 567 -48.26 15.06 12.73
CA ILE A 567 -49.20 15.72 11.85
C ILE A 567 -50.54 14.99 11.96
N GLU A 568 -51.55 15.67 12.46
CA GLU A 568 -52.94 15.22 12.43
C GLU A 568 -53.63 15.82 11.20
N THR A 569 -54.14 14.93 10.34
CA THR A 569 -54.93 15.33 9.17
C THR A 569 -56.39 15.59 9.56
N SER A 570 -57.12 16.34 8.73
CA SER A 570 -58.56 16.58 8.89
C SER A 570 -59.43 15.31 8.86
N TYR A 571 -58.87 14.18 8.41
CA TYR A 571 -59.52 12.87 8.35
C TYR A 571 -59.17 11.95 9.53
N GLY A 572 -58.42 12.44 10.53
CA GLY A 572 -58.09 11.70 11.76
C GLY A 572 -56.89 10.74 11.64
N GLN A 573 -56.15 10.80 10.54
CA GLN A 573 -54.90 10.04 10.37
C GLN A 573 -53.74 10.77 11.05
N ARG A 574 -52.84 10.00 11.68
CA ARG A 574 -51.70 10.48 12.44
C ARG A 574 -50.39 10.12 11.72
N PHE A 575 -49.62 11.12 11.35
CA PHE A 575 -48.29 10.94 10.76
C PHE A 575 -47.21 11.36 11.76
N SER A 576 -46.16 10.56 11.88
CA SER A 576 -44.95 10.90 12.62
C SER A 576 -44.03 11.73 11.73
N LEU A 577 -43.73 12.96 12.13
CA LEU A 577 -42.83 13.86 11.39
C LEU A 577 -41.38 13.39 11.57
N ILE A 578 -40.76 12.95 10.48
CA ILE A 578 -39.38 12.47 10.46
C ILE A 578 -38.41 13.65 10.31
N ALA A 579 -38.80 14.68 9.53
CA ALA A 579 -37.99 15.86 9.33
C ALA A 579 -38.10 16.81 10.54
N THR A 580 -36.96 17.11 11.17
CA THR A 580 -36.92 18.02 12.33
C THR A 580 -37.25 19.45 11.89
N PRO A 581 -37.99 20.26 12.67
CA PRO A 581 -38.15 21.69 12.38
C PRO A 581 -36.78 22.38 12.26
N GLY A 582 -36.58 23.18 11.20
CA GLY A 582 -35.31 23.77 10.79
C GLY A 582 -34.40 22.85 9.95
N ALA A 583 -34.86 21.66 9.58
CA ALA A 583 -34.13 20.78 8.68
C ALA A 583 -34.32 21.20 7.21
N LYS A 584 -33.20 21.32 6.48
CA LYS A 584 -33.20 21.52 5.02
C LYS A 584 -33.48 20.20 4.30
N VAL A 585 -34.54 20.15 3.50
CA VAL A 585 -35.06 18.96 2.81
C VAL A 585 -34.99 19.16 1.29
N THR A 586 -34.60 18.11 0.56
CA THR A 586 -34.56 18.11 -0.92
C THR A 586 -35.81 17.46 -1.52
N SER A 587 -36.08 17.72 -2.80
CA SER A 587 -37.13 17.01 -3.54
C SER A 587 -36.94 15.48 -3.46
N GLY A 588 -38.03 14.73 -3.31
CA GLY A 588 -38.07 13.28 -3.16
C GLY A 588 -37.78 12.74 -1.75
N GLN A 589 -37.49 13.60 -0.76
CA GLN A 589 -37.25 13.19 0.61
C GLN A 589 -38.56 13.01 1.40
N VAL A 590 -38.57 12.01 2.28
CA VAL A 590 -39.69 11.70 3.18
C VAL A 590 -39.74 12.73 4.31
N ILE A 591 -40.90 13.37 4.48
CA ILE A 591 -41.16 14.35 5.54
C ILE A 591 -41.84 13.69 6.74
N ALA A 592 -42.80 12.80 6.49
CA ALA A 592 -43.55 12.11 7.55
C ALA A 592 -43.98 10.70 7.13
N GLU A 593 -44.23 9.84 8.11
CA GLU A 593 -44.66 8.43 7.92
C GLU A 593 -45.94 8.17 8.72
N LEU A 594 -46.90 7.47 8.11
CA LEU A 594 -48.17 7.13 8.73
C LEU A 594 -47.94 6.08 9.82
N GLU A 595 -48.51 6.27 11.01
CA GLU A 595 -48.55 5.21 12.01
C GLU A 595 -49.74 4.28 11.70
N ASP A 596 -49.46 3.11 11.13
CA ASP A 596 -50.46 2.09 10.79
C ASP A 596 -49.94 0.67 11.04
N ASP A 597 -50.59 -0.07 11.93
CA ASP A 597 -50.21 -1.44 12.29
C ASP A 597 -50.86 -2.51 11.36
N GLN A 598 -51.70 -2.10 10.39
CA GLN A 598 -52.47 -3.03 9.54
C GLN A 598 -51.61 -3.99 8.69
N TYR A 599 -50.38 -3.62 8.37
CA TYR A 599 -49.46 -4.39 7.52
C TYR A 599 -48.30 -5.01 8.29
N GLN A 600 -48.43 -5.14 9.62
CA GLN A 600 -47.45 -5.80 10.47
C GLN A 600 -47.69 -7.31 10.52
N THR A 601 -46.65 -8.10 10.28
CA THR A 601 -46.68 -9.56 10.40
C THR A 601 -46.34 -9.99 11.83
N GLN A 602 -46.50 -11.26 12.16
CA GLN A 602 -46.11 -11.80 13.47
C GLN A 602 -44.67 -12.31 13.53
N THR A 603 -44.15 -12.81 12.40
CA THR A 603 -42.79 -13.36 12.25
C THR A 603 -42.20 -12.95 10.89
N GLY A 604 -40.96 -13.37 10.61
CA GLY A 604 -40.39 -13.38 9.26
C GLY A 604 -41.17 -14.28 8.30
N GLY A 605 -40.70 -14.42 7.07
CA GLY A 605 -41.44 -15.13 6.04
C GLY A 605 -41.06 -14.80 4.62
N ILE A 606 -41.81 -15.35 3.68
CA ILE A 606 -41.69 -15.10 2.24
C ILE A 606 -42.85 -14.21 1.83
N VAL A 607 -42.55 -13.10 1.16
CA VAL A 607 -43.59 -12.28 0.52
C VAL A 607 -43.71 -12.64 -0.96
N LYS A 608 -44.93 -12.87 -1.44
CA LYS A 608 -45.26 -13.01 -2.86
C LYS A 608 -46.29 -11.97 -3.29
N PHE A 609 -46.11 -11.41 -4.47
CA PHE A 609 -46.99 -10.36 -4.98
C PHE A 609 -48.05 -10.97 -5.89
N SER A 610 -49.31 -10.65 -5.63
CA SER A 610 -50.45 -11.01 -6.47
C SER A 610 -51.06 -9.73 -7.03
N GLY A 611 -50.69 -9.38 -8.26
CA GLY A 611 -51.18 -8.18 -8.95
C GLY A 611 -50.57 -6.84 -8.52
N VAL A 612 -49.60 -6.84 -7.60
CA VAL A 612 -48.88 -5.62 -7.15
C VAL A 612 -47.69 -5.34 -8.07
N ASP A 613 -47.64 -4.15 -8.66
CA ASP A 613 -46.47 -3.66 -9.42
C ASP A 613 -45.71 -2.57 -8.65
N VAL A 614 -44.39 -2.68 -8.60
CA VAL A 614 -43.52 -1.76 -7.85
C VAL A 614 -42.38 -1.17 -8.70
N ALA A 615 -41.99 0.07 -8.45
CA ALA A 615 -40.85 0.75 -9.06
C ALA A 615 -39.79 1.16 -8.04
N LYS A 616 -38.52 1.08 -8.46
CA LYS A 616 -37.39 1.56 -7.66
C LYS A 616 -37.15 3.05 -7.92
N LYS A 617 -37.70 3.92 -7.08
CA LYS A 617 -37.42 5.37 -7.06
C LYS A 617 -36.56 5.73 -5.84
N GLY A 618 -35.30 6.15 -6.05
CA GLY A 618 -34.40 6.64 -5.00
C GLY A 618 -33.27 5.68 -4.56
N LYS A 619 -32.57 6.03 -3.47
CA LYS A 619 -31.45 5.23 -2.91
C LYS A 619 -32.02 3.96 -2.28
N GLY A 620 -31.43 2.80 -2.61
CA GLY A 620 -31.99 1.46 -2.36
C GLY A 620 -32.24 1.01 -0.91
N LYS A 621 -32.17 1.90 0.08
CA LYS A 621 -32.53 1.62 1.49
C LYS A 621 -33.99 1.97 1.85
N GLN A 622 -34.72 2.65 0.97
CA GLN A 622 -36.06 3.18 1.29
C GLN A 622 -37.24 2.34 0.72
N GLY A 623 -37.01 1.13 0.23
CA GLY A 623 -38.04 0.27 -0.36
C GLY A 623 -38.41 0.56 -1.83
N TYR A 624 -39.44 -0.13 -2.33
CA TYR A 624 -40.00 -0.02 -3.68
C TYR A 624 -41.36 0.69 -3.64
N GLU A 625 -41.56 1.69 -4.48
CA GLU A 625 -42.81 2.46 -4.56
C GLU A 625 -43.86 1.68 -5.33
N VAL A 626 -45.07 1.55 -4.78
CA VAL A 626 -46.20 0.86 -5.42
C VAL A 626 -46.73 1.72 -6.57
N ILE A 627 -46.81 1.12 -7.77
CA ILE A 627 -47.37 1.74 -8.98
C ILE A 627 -48.81 1.27 -9.20
N GLN A 628 -49.06 0.00 -8.91
CA GLN A 628 -50.37 -0.64 -9.01
C GLN A 628 -50.59 -1.51 -7.77
N GLY A 629 -51.75 -1.37 -7.15
CA GLY A 629 -52.22 -2.14 -6.01
C GLY A 629 -52.63 -3.55 -6.38
N GLY A 630 -52.82 -4.37 -5.37
CA GLY A 630 -53.05 -5.81 -5.49
C GLY A 630 -53.11 -6.47 -4.11
N THR A 631 -52.54 -7.65 -3.95
CA THR A 631 -52.47 -8.35 -2.66
C THR A 631 -51.06 -8.88 -2.42
N LEU A 632 -50.51 -8.59 -1.24
CA LEU A 632 -49.28 -9.21 -0.74
C LEU A 632 -49.67 -10.51 -0.02
N LEU A 633 -49.07 -11.62 -0.45
CA LEU A 633 -49.24 -12.94 0.13
C LEU A 633 -48.04 -13.21 1.03
N TRP A 634 -48.28 -13.34 2.34
CA TRP A 634 -47.24 -13.59 3.32
C TRP A 634 -47.25 -15.05 3.76
N ILE A 635 -46.11 -15.71 3.64
CA ILE A 635 -45.92 -17.11 4.05
C ILE A 635 -44.98 -17.08 5.27
N PRO A 636 -45.49 -17.27 6.50
CA PRO A 636 -44.71 -17.04 7.71
C PRO A 636 -43.58 -18.06 7.89
N GLU A 637 -42.45 -17.60 8.42
CA GLU A 637 -41.26 -18.37 8.81
C GLU A 637 -40.62 -17.75 10.04
N GLU A 638 -40.30 -18.59 11.02
CA GLU A 638 -39.49 -18.16 12.16
C GLU A 638 -38.03 -18.50 11.88
N ALA A 639 -37.19 -17.47 11.75
CA ALA A 639 -35.78 -17.62 11.40
C ALA A 639 -34.86 -17.18 12.54
N HIS A 640 -34.15 -18.13 13.14
CA HIS A 640 -33.13 -17.87 14.16
C HIS A 640 -31.74 -17.84 13.53
N GLU A 641 -31.07 -16.69 13.56
CA GLU A 641 -29.66 -16.60 13.20
C GLU A 641 -28.78 -17.03 14.38
N VAL A 642 -28.00 -18.09 14.18
CA VAL A 642 -27.18 -18.71 15.24
C VAL A 642 -25.71 -18.70 14.81
N ASN A 643 -24.79 -18.61 15.77
CA ASN A 643 -23.36 -18.77 15.53
C ASN A 643 -22.75 -19.62 16.66
N LYS A 644 -23.20 -20.87 16.73
CA LYS A 644 -22.87 -21.84 17.79
C LYS A 644 -22.38 -23.15 17.16
N ASP A 645 -21.62 -23.93 17.92
CA ASP A 645 -21.22 -25.29 17.52
C ASP A 645 -22.44 -26.21 17.35
N ILE A 646 -22.37 -27.10 16.35
CA ILE A 646 -23.42 -28.09 16.06
C ILE A 646 -23.75 -28.99 17.26
N SER A 647 -22.81 -29.23 18.18
CA SER A 647 -23.06 -30.06 19.38
C SER A 647 -24.12 -29.50 20.33
N LEU A 648 -24.57 -28.26 20.13
CA LEU A 648 -25.61 -27.60 20.90
C LEU A 648 -27.00 -27.69 20.26
N LEU A 649 -27.13 -28.34 19.09
CA LEU A 649 -28.39 -28.61 18.41
C LEU A 649 -29.17 -29.69 19.17
N MET A 650 -30.46 -29.41 19.45
CA MET A 650 -31.33 -30.28 20.25
C MET A 650 -32.40 -31.02 19.40
N VAL A 651 -32.50 -30.68 18.11
CA VAL A 651 -33.51 -31.19 17.16
C VAL A 651 -32.84 -31.69 15.87
N GLU A 652 -33.51 -32.60 15.15
CA GLU A 652 -33.02 -33.11 13.86
C GLU A 652 -33.52 -32.26 12.68
N ASP A 653 -32.73 -32.20 11.60
CA ASP A 653 -33.15 -31.55 10.36
C ASP A 653 -34.35 -32.28 9.74
N GLY A 654 -35.39 -31.55 9.34
CA GLY A 654 -36.65 -32.09 8.84
C GLY A 654 -37.63 -32.56 9.93
N GLN A 655 -37.28 -32.44 11.22
CA GLN A 655 -38.16 -32.83 12.33
C GLN A 655 -39.31 -31.82 12.52
N TYR A 656 -40.54 -32.30 12.74
CA TYR A 656 -41.65 -31.46 13.18
C TYR A 656 -41.58 -31.23 14.69
N ILE A 657 -41.63 -29.95 15.12
CA ILE A 657 -41.56 -29.56 16.53
C ILE A 657 -42.78 -28.74 16.95
N GLU A 658 -43.10 -28.78 18.25
CA GLU A 658 -44.16 -27.96 18.84
C GLU A 658 -43.60 -26.63 19.37
N ALA A 659 -44.41 -25.57 19.36
CA ALA A 659 -44.08 -24.29 19.97
C ALA A 659 -43.59 -24.45 21.42
N GLY A 660 -42.50 -23.76 21.76
CA GLY A 660 -41.83 -23.85 23.06
C GLY A 660 -40.76 -24.94 23.16
N THR A 661 -40.51 -25.70 22.09
CA THR A 661 -39.40 -26.67 22.02
C THR A 661 -38.05 -25.95 21.97
N GLU A 662 -37.07 -26.45 22.73
CA GLU A 662 -35.70 -25.97 22.67
C GLU A 662 -35.01 -26.52 21.41
N VAL A 663 -34.67 -25.65 20.45
CA VAL A 663 -34.07 -26.05 19.16
C VAL A 663 -32.54 -26.07 19.22
N VAL A 664 -31.96 -25.10 19.93
CA VAL A 664 -30.54 -25.03 20.28
C VAL A 664 -30.48 -24.62 21.74
N LYS A 665 -29.44 -25.03 22.44
CA LYS A 665 -29.24 -24.63 23.84
C LYS A 665 -29.52 -23.13 24.07
N ASP A 666 -30.50 -22.84 24.93
CA ASP A 666 -31.02 -21.50 25.29
C ASP A 666 -31.81 -20.76 24.18
N ILE A 667 -32.29 -21.45 23.14
CA ILE A 667 -33.12 -20.90 22.05
C ILE A 667 -34.38 -21.76 21.91
N PHE A 668 -35.55 -21.15 22.08
CA PHE A 668 -36.86 -21.81 22.03
C PHE A 668 -37.64 -21.33 20.82
N CYS A 669 -38.32 -22.24 20.12
CA CYS A 669 -39.23 -21.87 19.03
C CYS A 669 -40.52 -21.24 19.58
N GLN A 670 -41.07 -20.26 18.86
CA GLN A 670 -42.36 -19.64 19.17
C GLN A 670 -43.50 -20.33 18.43
N ASN A 671 -43.23 -20.87 17.24
CA ASN A 671 -44.20 -21.55 16.39
C ASN A 671 -43.94 -23.06 16.32
N SER A 672 -45.02 -23.82 16.12
CA SER A 672 -44.93 -25.24 15.75
C SER A 672 -44.66 -25.35 14.24
N GLY A 673 -43.82 -26.30 13.82
CA GLY A 673 -43.49 -26.45 12.41
C GLY A 673 -42.32 -27.40 12.14
N VAL A 674 -41.98 -27.56 10.86
CA VAL A 674 -40.83 -28.36 10.42
C VAL A 674 -39.56 -27.55 10.53
N VAL A 675 -38.51 -28.15 11.12
CA VAL A 675 -37.20 -27.52 11.30
C VAL A 675 -36.31 -27.72 10.08
N GLU A 676 -35.67 -26.67 9.61
CA GLU A 676 -34.58 -26.72 8.63
C GLU A 676 -33.31 -26.09 9.22
N VAL A 677 -32.20 -26.84 9.20
CA VAL A 677 -30.93 -26.47 9.84
C VAL A 677 -29.86 -26.20 8.80
N THR A 678 -29.34 -24.97 8.76
CA THR A 678 -28.22 -24.60 7.88
C THR A 678 -26.91 -24.50 8.66
N GLN A 679 -25.90 -25.25 8.22
CA GLN A 679 -24.57 -25.27 8.85
C GLN A 679 -23.43 -25.06 7.86
N LYS A 680 -22.31 -24.51 8.34
CA LYS A 680 -21.07 -24.33 7.56
C LYS A 680 -19.84 -24.52 8.42
N ASN A 681 -19.00 -25.50 8.07
CA ASN A 681 -17.79 -25.88 8.81
C ASN A 681 -18.09 -26.20 10.29
N ASP A 682 -19.09 -27.07 10.54
CA ASP A 682 -19.53 -27.51 11.88
C ASP A 682 -20.09 -26.40 12.80
N ILE A 683 -20.34 -25.21 12.25
CA ILE A 683 -20.98 -24.08 12.93
C ILE A 683 -22.42 -23.94 12.40
N LEU A 684 -23.39 -23.97 13.30
CA LEU A 684 -24.79 -23.64 13.02
C LEU A 684 -24.87 -22.17 12.63
N ARG A 685 -25.50 -21.88 11.50
CA ARG A 685 -25.69 -20.52 10.97
C ARG A 685 -27.12 -20.05 11.10
N GLU A 686 -28.06 -20.94 10.86
CA GLU A 686 -29.46 -20.59 10.75
C GLU A 686 -30.32 -21.80 11.09
N ILE A 687 -31.39 -21.55 11.85
CA ILE A 687 -32.43 -22.52 12.17
C ILE A 687 -33.76 -21.91 11.79
N LEU A 688 -34.51 -22.63 10.97
CA LEU A 688 -35.76 -22.19 10.40
C LEU A 688 -36.86 -23.10 10.90
N ILE A 689 -37.99 -22.51 11.29
CA ILE A 689 -39.19 -23.24 11.64
C ILE A 689 -40.27 -22.83 10.65
N LYS A 690 -40.73 -23.80 9.87
CA LYS A 690 -41.76 -23.64 8.85
C LYS A 690 -43.11 -24.10 9.42
N PRO A 691 -44.00 -23.17 9.81
CA PRO A 691 -45.31 -23.53 10.33
C PRO A 691 -46.20 -24.09 9.22
N GLY A 692 -46.97 -25.13 9.54
CA GLY A 692 -47.89 -25.75 8.59
C GLY A 692 -48.31 -27.16 9.00
N ASP A 693 -49.27 -27.71 8.27
CA ASP A 693 -49.77 -29.06 8.49
C ASP A 693 -48.95 -30.05 7.65
N ILE A 694 -48.39 -31.08 8.30
CA ILE A 694 -47.52 -32.07 7.63
C ILE A 694 -48.31 -33.31 7.21
N HIS A 695 -48.12 -33.73 5.95
CA HIS A 695 -48.79 -34.89 5.37
C HIS A 695 -47.78 -35.81 4.70
N MET A 696 -47.64 -37.05 5.21
CA MET A 696 -46.72 -38.06 4.65
C MET A 696 -47.17 -38.54 3.27
N VAL A 697 -46.21 -38.81 2.39
CA VAL A 697 -46.48 -39.22 1.01
C VAL A 697 -45.76 -40.53 0.67
N ASP A 698 -46.46 -41.48 0.07
CA ASP A 698 -45.89 -42.79 -0.31
C ASP A 698 -45.11 -42.76 -1.63
N ALA A 699 -45.47 -41.85 -2.56
CA ALA A 699 -44.84 -41.68 -3.87
C ALA A 699 -44.47 -40.19 -4.10
N PRO A 700 -43.19 -39.80 -3.94
CA PRO A 700 -42.76 -38.41 -4.06
C PRO A 700 -43.02 -37.78 -5.44
N GLU A 701 -42.92 -38.59 -6.50
CA GLU A 701 -43.08 -38.14 -7.90
C GLU A 701 -44.47 -37.52 -8.17
N ASP A 702 -45.51 -37.90 -7.43
CA ASP A 702 -46.89 -37.44 -7.65
C ASP A 702 -47.14 -36.01 -7.14
N VAL A 703 -46.24 -35.46 -6.34
CA VAL A 703 -46.43 -34.18 -5.61
C VAL A 703 -45.29 -33.19 -5.80
N MET A 704 -44.16 -33.61 -6.36
CA MET A 704 -43.05 -32.71 -6.73
C MET A 704 -43.48 -31.61 -7.72
N ASP A 705 -44.42 -31.90 -8.62
CA ASP A 705 -44.94 -30.90 -9.59
C ASP A 705 -45.70 -29.73 -8.93
N ARG A 706 -46.09 -29.88 -7.65
CA ARG A 706 -46.82 -28.87 -6.88
C ARG A 706 -45.96 -28.15 -5.84
N ASP A 707 -44.68 -28.52 -5.72
CA ASP A 707 -43.75 -27.85 -4.80
C ASP A 707 -43.60 -26.37 -5.15
N GLY A 708 -43.69 -25.50 -4.14
CA GLY A 708 -43.56 -24.06 -4.28
C GLY A 708 -44.79 -23.33 -4.87
N THR A 709 -45.92 -24.02 -5.01
CA THR A 709 -47.19 -23.46 -5.52
C THR A 709 -48.12 -23.03 -4.38
N ILE A 710 -48.98 -22.04 -4.67
CA ILE A 710 -50.07 -21.63 -3.76
C ILE A 710 -51.36 -22.27 -4.28
N VAL A 711 -52.04 -23.00 -3.42
CA VAL A 711 -53.33 -23.65 -3.71
C VAL A 711 -54.46 -22.90 -3.04
N THR A 712 -55.58 -22.81 -3.75
CA THR A 712 -56.78 -22.12 -3.27
C THR A 712 -57.70 -23.07 -2.52
N ALA A 713 -58.58 -22.52 -1.67
CA ALA A 713 -59.56 -23.32 -0.93
C ALA A 713 -60.43 -24.17 -1.88
N GLY A 714 -60.49 -25.48 -1.66
CA GLY A 714 -61.23 -26.45 -2.47
C GLY A 714 -60.40 -27.14 -3.56
N GLU A 715 -59.14 -26.76 -3.75
CA GLU A 715 -58.24 -27.40 -4.72
C GLU A 715 -57.65 -28.71 -4.15
N GLU A 716 -57.74 -29.80 -4.92
CA GLU A 716 -57.17 -31.10 -4.53
C GLU A 716 -55.67 -31.10 -4.80
N ILE A 717 -54.87 -31.31 -3.74
CA ILE A 717 -53.40 -31.29 -3.77
C ILE A 717 -52.87 -32.68 -4.13
N MET A 718 -53.40 -33.72 -3.47
CA MET A 718 -53.15 -35.14 -3.74
C MET A 718 -54.44 -35.94 -3.46
N PRO A 719 -54.57 -37.19 -3.94
CA PRO A 719 -55.80 -37.97 -3.78
C PRO A 719 -56.27 -38.04 -2.31
N GLY A 720 -57.38 -37.36 -2.01
CA GLY A 720 -57.95 -37.31 -0.66
C GLY A 720 -57.46 -36.17 0.26
N LEU A 721 -56.58 -35.28 -0.22
CA LEU A 721 -56.16 -34.06 0.48
C LEU A 721 -56.57 -32.81 -0.31
N VAL A 722 -57.50 -32.04 0.24
CA VAL A 722 -58.04 -30.81 -0.36
C VAL A 722 -57.68 -29.64 0.54
N ALA A 723 -57.20 -28.54 -0.04
CA ALA A 723 -56.90 -27.32 0.70
C ALA A 723 -58.19 -26.72 1.28
N ASP A 724 -58.18 -26.42 2.57
CA ASP A 724 -59.30 -25.79 3.29
C ASP A 724 -59.33 -24.27 3.15
N SER A 725 -58.18 -23.68 2.85
CA SER A 725 -57.88 -22.25 2.80
C SER A 725 -56.72 -22.01 1.82
N LEU A 726 -56.30 -20.76 1.63
CA LEU A 726 -55.12 -20.45 0.82
C LEU A 726 -53.88 -21.04 1.52
N ARG A 727 -53.23 -22.03 0.90
CA ARG A 727 -52.07 -22.72 1.46
C ARG A 727 -50.91 -22.69 0.48
N TYR A 728 -49.69 -22.60 1.00
CA TYR A 728 -48.47 -22.77 0.24
C TYR A 728 -47.98 -24.21 0.41
N VAL A 729 -47.81 -24.92 -0.71
CA VAL A 729 -47.41 -26.31 -0.75
C VAL A 729 -45.89 -26.38 -0.85
N GLU A 730 -45.26 -27.04 0.11
CA GLU A 730 -43.80 -27.23 0.13
C GLU A 730 -43.46 -28.70 0.39
N TYR A 731 -42.61 -29.27 -0.45
CA TYR A 731 -42.08 -30.62 -0.24
C TYR A 731 -40.97 -30.58 0.81
N VAL A 732 -41.03 -31.49 1.77
CA VAL A 732 -40.03 -31.62 2.84
C VAL A 732 -39.62 -33.08 3.03
N GLU A 733 -38.33 -33.32 3.23
CA GLU A 733 -37.83 -34.62 3.66
C GLU A 733 -37.79 -34.66 5.19
N THR A 734 -38.57 -35.56 5.79
CA THR A 734 -38.61 -35.74 7.24
C THR A 734 -37.88 -37.02 7.65
N PRO A 735 -37.49 -37.17 8.94
CA PRO A 735 -36.93 -38.42 9.45
C PRO A 735 -37.85 -39.64 9.24
N GLU A 736 -39.17 -39.43 9.10
CA GLU A 736 -40.17 -40.49 8.91
C GLU A 736 -40.42 -40.82 7.42
N GLY A 737 -39.88 -40.02 6.49
CA GLY A 737 -40.07 -40.15 5.04
C GLY A 737 -40.42 -38.83 4.33
N PRO A 738 -40.66 -38.89 3.02
CA PRO A 738 -41.06 -37.72 2.23
C PRO A 738 -42.48 -37.24 2.63
N ALA A 739 -42.63 -35.93 2.79
CA ALA A 739 -43.89 -35.31 3.20
C ALA A 739 -44.15 -34.00 2.47
N ILE A 740 -45.40 -33.56 2.49
CA ILE A 740 -45.82 -32.23 2.07
C ILE A 740 -46.17 -31.42 3.30
N LEU A 741 -45.66 -30.20 3.36
CA LEU A 741 -45.99 -29.21 4.36
C LEU A 741 -46.95 -28.19 3.73
N LEU A 742 -48.17 -28.12 4.28
CA LEU A 742 -49.18 -27.12 3.90
C LEU A 742 -49.07 -25.90 4.81
N ARG A 743 -48.38 -24.88 4.31
CA ARG A 743 -48.08 -23.66 5.07
C ARG A 743 -49.22 -22.65 4.93
N PRO A 744 -49.62 -21.94 6.00
CA PRO A 744 -50.65 -20.90 5.91
C PRO A 744 -50.16 -19.73 5.04
N VAL A 745 -51.07 -19.07 4.34
CA VAL A 745 -50.79 -17.84 3.59
C VAL A 745 -51.70 -16.73 4.11
N GLU A 746 -51.11 -15.63 4.57
CA GLU A 746 -51.82 -14.45 5.03
C GLU A 746 -51.93 -13.42 3.88
N GLU A 747 -53.12 -12.86 3.69
CA GLU A 747 -53.40 -11.91 2.60
C GLU A 747 -53.44 -10.48 3.13
N TYR A 748 -52.62 -9.60 2.54
CA TYR A 748 -52.58 -8.18 2.83
C TYR A 748 -52.96 -7.37 1.58
N PRO A 749 -54.20 -6.85 1.47
CA PRO A 749 -54.63 -6.11 0.29
C PRO A 749 -53.97 -4.73 0.26
N VAL A 750 -53.33 -4.37 -0.86
CA VAL A 750 -52.67 -3.07 -1.08
C VAL A 750 -53.51 -2.25 -2.05
N PRO A 751 -54.00 -1.05 -1.68
CA PRO A 751 -54.80 -0.22 -2.57
C PRO A 751 -53.94 0.41 -3.70
N ASP A 752 -54.57 0.77 -4.83
CA ASP A 752 -53.90 1.48 -5.94
C ASP A 752 -53.49 2.91 -5.57
N GLU A 753 -54.31 3.57 -4.76
CA GLU A 753 -54.05 4.92 -4.25
C GLU A 753 -54.07 4.89 -2.71
N PRO A 754 -53.13 5.59 -2.04
CA PRO A 754 -53.15 5.68 -0.59
C PRO A 754 -54.45 6.33 -0.11
N SER A 755 -54.97 5.87 1.03
CA SER A 755 -56.20 6.37 1.66
C SER A 755 -56.08 7.80 2.24
N VAL A 756 -55.02 8.53 1.90
CA VAL A 756 -54.65 9.84 2.46
C VAL A 756 -54.60 10.84 1.30
N PRO A 757 -55.28 12.00 1.38
CA PRO A 757 -55.24 12.98 0.31
C PRO A 757 -53.86 13.64 0.19
N SER A 758 -53.31 13.70 -1.03
CA SER A 758 -52.19 14.57 -1.37
C SER A 758 -52.64 16.03 -1.40
N GLN A 759 -51.91 16.95 -0.78
CA GLN A 759 -52.22 18.39 -0.84
C GLN A 759 -51.43 19.09 -1.93
N ASP A 760 -52.17 19.86 -2.74
CA ASP A 760 -51.63 20.80 -3.72
C ASP A 760 -51.77 22.21 -3.16
N SER A 761 -50.65 22.89 -2.89
CA SER A 761 -50.67 24.33 -2.68
C SER A 761 -50.21 25.01 -3.97
N ALA A 762 -51.12 25.69 -4.64
CA ALA A 762 -50.80 26.58 -5.75
C ALA A 762 -50.90 28.02 -5.24
N ALA A 763 -49.85 28.51 -4.59
CA ALA A 763 -49.69 29.92 -4.27
C ALA A 763 -48.44 30.46 -5.00
N ASP A 764 -48.69 31.34 -5.97
CA ASP A 764 -47.77 32.18 -6.75
C ASP A 764 -46.64 31.52 -7.59
N ALA A 765 -47.01 31.24 -8.85
CA ALA A 765 -46.33 31.43 -10.15
C ALA A 765 -44.83 31.12 -10.40
N ALA A 766 -43.99 30.68 -9.47
CA ALA A 766 -42.57 30.42 -9.77
C ALA A 766 -42.03 29.02 -9.40
N SER A 767 -42.69 28.27 -8.51
CA SER A 767 -42.34 26.86 -8.22
C SER A 767 -43.48 26.19 -7.47
N SER A 768 -44.15 25.20 -8.06
CA SER A 768 -45.14 24.43 -7.29
C SER A 768 -44.44 23.45 -6.35
N ILE A 769 -44.87 23.47 -5.09
CA ILE A 769 -44.43 22.54 -4.06
C ILE A 769 -45.62 21.64 -3.77
N LYS A 770 -45.43 20.31 -3.88
CA LYS A 770 -46.48 19.32 -3.68
C LYS A 770 -46.05 18.31 -2.63
N LEU A 771 -46.96 17.96 -1.72
CA LEU A 771 -46.79 16.82 -0.83
C LEU A 771 -47.53 15.62 -1.39
N ARG A 772 -46.78 14.60 -1.78
CA ARG A 772 -47.33 13.37 -2.37
C ARG A 772 -47.31 12.25 -1.35
N ALA A 773 -48.47 11.64 -1.10
CA ALA A 773 -48.56 10.39 -0.37
C ALA A 773 -48.08 9.25 -1.27
N VAL A 774 -47.15 8.43 -0.78
CA VAL A 774 -46.59 7.28 -1.50
C VAL A 774 -46.62 6.05 -0.62
N GLN A 775 -46.93 4.92 -1.22
CA GLN A 775 -46.86 3.62 -0.56
C GLN A 775 -45.59 2.90 -1.00
N ARG A 776 -44.82 2.36 -0.04
CA ARG A 776 -43.58 1.64 -0.31
C ARG A 776 -43.58 0.28 0.35
N VAL A 777 -43.23 -0.74 -0.43
CA VAL A 777 -42.98 -2.10 0.04
C VAL A 777 -41.46 -2.24 0.26
N PRO A 778 -40.99 -2.60 1.46
CA PRO A 778 -39.56 -2.69 1.73
C PRO A 778 -38.87 -3.89 1.05
N PHE A 779 -39.64 -4.91 0.67
CA PHE A 779 -39.17 -6.19 0.12
C PHE A 779 -39.54 -6.35 -1.37
N LYS A 780 -38.88 -7.27 -2.07
CA LYS A 780 -39.21 -7.68 -3.45
C LYS A 780 -40.16 -8.87 -3.48
N ASP A 781 -40.80 -9.09 -4.62
CA ASP A 781 -41.55 -10.31 -4.90
C ASP A 781 -40.65 -11.56 -4.76
N GLY A 782 -41.12 -12.53 -3.98
CA GLY A 782 -40.41 -13.76 -3.64
C GLY A 782 -39.25 -13.58 -2.65
N GLU A 783 -39.06 -12.39 -2.08
CA GLU A 783 -37.99 -12.15 -1.10
C GLU A 783 -38.30 -12.85 0.22
N ARG A 784 -37.27 -13.53 0.75
CA ARG A 784 -37.32 -14.21 2.04
C ARG A 784 -36.78 -13.28 3.12
N VAL A 785 -37.63 -12.93 4.08
CA VAL A 785 -37.34 -12.03 5.19
C VAL A 785 -37.04 -12.85 6.44
N LYS A 786 -35.79 -12.79 6.90
CA LYS A 786 -35.31 -13.52 8.07
C LYS A 786 -35.55 -12.68 9.32
N SER A 787 -36.55 -13.06 10.11
CA SER A 787 -36.85 -12.39 11.39
C SER A 787 -37.54 -13.36 12.34
N VAL A 788 -37.28 -13.19 13.64
CA VAL A 788 -38.08 -13.82 14.71
C VAL A 788 -39.31 -12.96 15.01
N ASP A 789 -39.14 -11.63 14.99
CA ASP A 789 -40.20 -10.66 15.24
C ASP A 789 -40.96 -10.29 13.94
N GLY A 790 -42.15 -9.74 14.11
CA GLY A 790 -42.98 -9.20 13.04
C GLY A 790 -42.30 -8.10 12.21
N VAL A 791 -42.56 -8.10 10.90
CA VAL A 791 -42.06 -7.10 9.97
C VAL A 791 -43.22 -6.33 9.32
N GLU A 792 -42.95 -5.10 8.91
CA GLU A 792 -43.93 -4.24 8.26
C GLU A 792 -43.84 -4.40 6.74
N LEU A 793 -44.95 -4.79 6.10
CA LEU A 793 -44.99 -5.11 4.66
C LEU A 793 -45.26 -3.89 3.78
N LEU A 794 -45.89 -2.83 4.31
CA LEU A 794 -46.26 -1.64 3.55
C LEU A 794 -46.13 -0.39 4.42
N ARG A 795 -45.42 0.61 3.91
CA ARG A 795 -45.29 1.93 4.55
C ARG A 795 -45.97 3.00 3.73
N THR A 796 -46.76 3.85 4.38
CA THR A 796 -47.34 5.04 3.74
C THR A 796 -46.58 6.28 4.20
N GLN A 797 -45.97 7.00 3.27
CA GLN A 797 -45.07 8.13 3.54
C GLN A 797 -45.51 9.38 2.79
N LEU A 798 -45.28 10.56 3.38
CA LEU A 798 -45.43 11.86 2.74
C LEU A 798 -44.07 12.32 2.21
N VAL A 799 -43.98 12.53 0.90
CA VAL A 799 -42.75 12.93 0.20
C VAL A 799 -42.92 14.34 -0.37
N LEU A 800 -41.86 15.14 -0.24
CA LEU A 800 -41.79 16.45 -0.87
C LEU A 800 -41.52 16.33 -2.37
N ASP A 801 -42.29 17.03 -3.18
CA ASP A 801 -42.05 17.17 -4.61
C ASP A 801 -41.91 18.66 -4.96
N ILE A 802 -40.77 19.03 -5.54
CA ILE A 802 -40.47 20.39 -6.01
C ILE A 802 -40.23 20.27 -7.52
N GLU A 803 -41.00 21.02 -8.32
CA GLU A 803 -41.00 20.93 -9.79
C GLU A 803 -39.64 21.21 -10.48
N ASP A 804 -38.69 21.84 -9.78
CA ASP A 804 -37.42 22.30 -10.35
C ASP A 804 -36.22 21.65 -9.63
N GLU A 805 -35.59 20.64 -10.25
CA GLU A 805 -34.49 19.83 -9.70
C GLU A 805 -33.12 20.56 -9.67
N ALA A 806 -33.10 21.89 -9.56
CA ALA A 806 -31.83 22.62 -9.48
C ALA A 806 -31.07 22.28 -8.18
N PRO A 807 -29.75 21.96 -8.25
CA PRO A 807 -28.99 21.38 -7.13
C PRO A 807 -28.79 22.31 -5.91
N HIS A 808 -29.18 23.58 -6.00
CA HIS A 808 -29.04 24.60 -4.96
C HIS A 808 -30.36 25.02 -4.32
N VAL A 809 -31.46 24.34 -4.67
CA VAL A 809 -32.80 24.61 -4.15
C VAL A 809 -33.12 23.61 -3.05
N MET A 810 -33.32 24.10 -1.83
CA MET A 810 -33.72 23.29 -0.67
C MET A 810 -35.00 23.88 -0.05
N ALA A 811 -35.84 23.05 0.54
CA ALA A 811 -36.97 23.51 1.34
C ALA A 811 -36.60 23.41 2.83
N ASP A 812 -36.69 24.52 3.55
CA ASP A 812 -36.63 24.55 5.00
C ASP A 812 -38.02 24.31 5.59
N ILE A 813 -38.10 23.52 6.66
CA ILE A 813 -39.34 23.14 7.32
C ILE A 813 -39.47 23.96 8.61
N GLU A 814 -40.35 24.94 8.57
CA GLU A 814 -40.65 25.83 9.70
C GLU A 814 -42.00 25.44 10.34
N LEU A 815 -42.09 25.60 11.65
CA LEU A 815 -43.36 25.47 12.39
C LEU A 815 -43.81 26.87 12.82
N VAL A 816 -44.98 27.29 12.34
CA VAL A 816 -45.58 28.59 12.70
C VAL A 816 -46.76 28.33 13.61
N ALA A 817 -46.93 29.14 14.66
CA ALA A 817 -48.11 29.05 15.52
C ALA A 817 -49.39 29.32 14.71
N ASP A 818 -50.46 28.55 14.95
CA ASP A 818 -51.76 28.84 14.35
C ASP A 818 -52.29 30.18 14.87
N GLU A 819 -52.87 31.00 13.98
CA GLU A 819 -53.42 32.31 14.36
C GLU A 819 -54.59 32.21 15.36
N ASN A 820 -55.24 31.05 15.45
CA ASN A 820 -56.45 30.84 16.25
C ASN A 820 -56.23 30.04 17.54
N ASP A 821 -55.13 29.27 17.66
CA ASP A 821 -54.81 28.44 18.83
C ASP A 821 -53.29 28.37 19.05
N PRO A 822 -52.75 28.97 20.13
CA PRO A 822 -51.31 29.00 20.39
C PRO A 822 -50.69 27.63 20.76
N ASP A 823 -51.50 26.63 21.10
CA ASP A 823 -51.02 25.26 21.37
C ASP A 823 -50.94 24.40 20.09
N LEU A 824 -51.42 24.91 18.95
CA LEU A 824 -51.35 24.27 17.64
C LEU A 824 -50.32 24.96 16.74
N MET A 825 -49.55 24.15 16.00
CA MET A 825 -48.58 24.63 15.02
C MET A 825 -49.01 24.20 13.61
N ARG A 826 -48.66 25.02 12.61
CA ARG A 826 -48.78 24.73 11.19
C ARG A 826 -47.40 24.52 10.58
N LEU A 827 -47.33 23.63 9.60
CA LEU A 827 -46.12 23.36 8.85
C LEU A 827 -46.00 24.38 7.69
N GLN A 828 -44.94 25.19 7.72
CA GLN A 828 -44.54 26.09 6.63
C GLN A 828 -43.26 25.56 5.98
N MET A 829 -43.21 25.65 4.66
CA MET A 829 -42.07 25.24 3.84
C MET A 829 -41.53 26.44 3.09
N VAL A 830 -40.25 26.74 3.26
CA VAL A 830 -39.60 27.89 2.64
C VAL A 830 -38.55 27.40 1.66
N VAL A 831 -38.67 27.77 0.38
CA VAL A 831 -37.69 27.40 -0.65
C VAL A 831 -36.54 28.39 -0.58
N LEU A 832 -35.35 27.86 -0.33
CA LEU A 832 -34.10 28.60 -0.16
C LEU A 832 -33.15 28.26 -1.31
N GLU A 833 -32.64 29.29 -1.99
CA GLU A 833 -31.38 29.22 -2.73
C GLU A 833 -30.25 29.50 -1.73
N THR A 834 -29.45 28.49 -1.38
CA THR A 834 -28.31 28.67 -0.45
C THR A 834 -27.01 28.87 -1.23
N GLN A 835 -26.37 30.02 -1.03
CA GLN A 835 -25.07 30.34 -1.61
C GLN A 835 -23.99 30.38 -0.52
N VAL A 836 -22.96 29.54 -0.66
CA VAL A 836 -21.88 29.44 0.33
C VAL A 836 -20.84 30.52 0.09
N ILE A 837 -20.56 31.33 1.11
CA ILE A 837 -19.50 32.33 1.05
C ILE A 837 -18.16 31.65 1.35
N ARG A 838 -17.16 31.86 0.48
CA ARG A 838 -15.81 31.38 0.76
C ARG A 838 -15.22 32.14 1.94
N ARG A 839 -14.65 31.41 2.90
CA ARG A 839 -13.96 32.01 4.04
C ARG A 839 -12.74 32.79 3.59
N ASP A 840 -12.44 33.86 4.31
CA ASP A 840 -11.12 34.47 4.29
C ASP A 840 -10.10 33.43 4.77
N VAL A 841 -9.18 33.05 3.89
CA VAL A 841 -8.03 32.24 4.25
C VAL A 841 -6.93 33.19 4.71
N VAL A 842 -6.46 32.98 5.94
CA VAL A 842 -5.26 33.67 6.44
C VAL A 842 -4.09 33.24 5.55
N ALA A 843 -3.36 34.23 5.02
CA ALA A 843 -2.25 34.10 4.08
C ALA A 843 -1.49 32.75 4.17
N ASP A 844 -1.78 31.84 3.24
CA ASP A 844 -0.94 30.66 2.99
C ASP A 844 0.24 31.10 2.13
N GLN A 845 1.42 30.47 2.22
CA GLN A 845 2.61 30.89 1.48
C GLN A 845 2.36 31.07 -0.03
N THR A 846 1.41 30.33 -0.61
CA THR A 846 1.08 30.34 -2.05
C THR A 846 -0.26 30.99 -2.42
N GLN A 847 -1.06 31.39 -1.42
CA GLN A 847 -2.36 32.03 -1.61
C GLN A 847 -2.33 33.39 -0.90
N GLY A 848 -2.55 34.47 -1.64
CA GLY A 848 -2.66 35.81 -1.06
C GLY A 848 -3.70 35.88 0.05
N SER A 849 -3.73 36.98 0.80
CA SER A 849 -4.82 37.21 1.73
C SER A 849 -6.11 37.44 0.94
N THR A 850 -7.05 36.50 1.02
CA THR A 850 -8.38 36.66 0.43
C THR A 850 -9.26 37.43 1.39
N VAL A 851 -9.90 38.49 0.93
CA VAL A 851 -10.89 39.26 1.69
C VAL A 851 -12.20 39.21 0.93
N THR A 852 -13.23 38.66 1.55
CA THR A 852 -14.58 38.59 0.99
C THR A 852 -15.47 39.66 1.62
N THR A 853 -16.04 40.52 0.78
CA THR A 853 -16.99 41.56 1.18
C THR A 853 -18.39 41.19 0.70
N LEU A 854 -19.35 41.11 1.64
CA LEU A 854 -20.77 40.98 1.35
C LEU A 854 -21.33 42.31 0.83
N LEU A 855 -22.15 42.25 -0.22
CA LEU A 855 -22.77 43.42 -0.86
C LEU A 855 -24.29 43.47 -0.65
N VAL A 856 -24.84 42.59 0.18
CA VAL A 856 -26.27 42.46 0.48
C VAL A 856 -26.52 42.50 1.99
N GLU A 857 -27.70 42.99 2.39
CA GLU A 857 -28.15 43.11 3.78
C GLU A 857 -29.28 42.10 4.09
N ASP A 858 -29.44 41.72 5.36
CA ASP A 858 -30.54 40.84 5.79
C ASP A 858 -31.90 41.51 5.56
N GLY A 859 -32.87 40.76 5.03
CA GLY A 859 -34.18 41.27 4.65
C GLY A 859 -34.20 42.11 3.35
N GLN A 860 -33.10 42.19 2.61
CA GLN A 860 -33.05 42.91 1.34
C GLN A 860 -33.68 42.09 0.20
N GLN A 861 -34.57 42.72 -0.59
CA GLN A 861 -35.09 42.13 -1.82
C GLN A 861 -34.09 42.34 -2.97
N ILE A 862 -33.65 41.25 -3.61
CA ILE A 862 -32.68 41.28 -4.71
C ILE A 862 -33.27 40.69 -6.01
N ALA A 863 -32.83 41.21 -7.15
CA ALA A 863 -33.23 40.73 -8.48
C ALA A 863 -32.34 39.57 -8.97
N PRO A 864 -32.82 38.71 -9.90
CA PRO A 864 -32.00 37.75 -10.62
C PRO A 864 -30.72 38.41 -11.17
N GLY A 865 -29.55 37.78 -10.97
CA GLY A 865 -28.25 38.27 -11.43
C GLY A 865 -27.56 39.30 -10.52
N ALA A 866 -28.14 39.65 -9.36
CA ALA A 866 -27.50 40.55 -8.41
C ALA A 866 -26.22 39.95 -7.80
N VAL A 867 -25.20 40.79 -7.56
CA VAL A 867 -23.93 40.35 -6.95
C VAL A 867 -24.10 40.30 -5.43
N LEU A 868 -23.94 39.11 -4.84
CA LEU A 868 -24.09 38.84 -3.40
C LEU A 868 -22.82 39.19 -2.63
N ALA A 869 -21.66 38.80 -3.16
CA ALA A 869 -20.37 39.00 -2.52
C ALA A 869 -19.25 39.18 -3.54
N ARG A 870 -18.18 39.88 -3.14
CA ARG A 870 -16.94 40.02 -3.89
C ARG A 870 -15.78 39.48 -3.06
N THR A 871 -14.99 38.58 -3.63
CA THR A 871 -13.76 38.07 -3.02
C THR A 871 -12.56 38.67 -3.74
N GLU A 872 -11.71 39.38 -2.99
CA GLU A 872 -10.52 40.05 -3.49
C GLU A 872 -9.25 39.35 -2.96
N ILE A 873 -8.29 39.10 -3.84
CA ILE A 873 -6.97 38.55 -3.48
C ILE A 873 -6.02 39.74 -3.30
N LYS A 874 -5.53 39.94 -2.08
CA LYS A 874 -4.63 41.04 -1.72
C LYS A 874 -3.16 40.61 -1.75
N CYS A 875 -2.32 41.56 -2.18
CA CYS A 875 -0.88 41.44 -2.16
C CYS A 875 -0.35 41.47 -0.71
N LYS A 876 0.59 40.59 -0.36
CA LYS A 876 1.16 40.54 0.99
C LYS A 876 2.30 41.54 1.19
N GLU A 877 3.19 41.62 0.21
CA GLU A 877 4.41 42.43 0.24
C GLU A 877 4.51 43.24 -1.05
N SER A 878 4.98 44.48 -0.94
CA SER A 878 5.09 45.36 -2.10
C SER A 878 6.07 44.80 -3.13
N GLY A 879 5.75 44.94 -4.41
CA GLY A 879 6.59 44.44 -5.49
C GLY A 879 6.07 44.71 -6.89
N GLU A 880 6.85 44.27 -7.87
CA GLU A 880 6.55 44.42 -9.29
C GLU A 880 5.76 43.21 -9.80
N VAL A 881 4.61 43.43 -10.42
CA VAL A 881 3.75 42.37 -10.97
C VAL A 881 4.28 41.88 -12.32
N ARG A 882 4.40 40.55 -12.46
CA ARG A 882 4.79 39.87 -13.71
C ARG A 882 3.96 38.60 -13.94
N GLY A 883 4.08 38.01 -15.13
CA GLY A 883 3.54 36.68 -15.44
C GLY A 883 2.12 36.64 -16.02
N ILE A 884 1.49 37.78 -16.30
CA ILE A 884 0.18 37.84 -16.99
C ILE A 884 0.39 37.59 -18.50
N ARG A 885 0.02 36.40 -19.00
CA ARG A 885 0.07 36.07 -20.44
C ARG A 885 -1.23 36.54 -21.12
N GLU A 886 -1.12 37.27 -22.23
CA GLU A 886 -2.28 37.69 -23.03
C GLU A 886 -2.66 36.61 -24.06
N GLY A 887 -3.89 36.07 -23.96
CA GLY A 887 -4.48 35.19 -24.97
C GLY A 887 -4.69 33.72 -24.53
N GLN A 888 -5.97 33.34 -24.49
CA GLN A 888 -6.52 31.97 -24.48
C GLN A 888 -6.53 31.09 -23.21
N GLU A 889 -5.95 31.50 -22.08
CA GLU A 889 -6.25 30.86 -20.79
C GLU A 889 -6.63 31.89 -19.72
N ALA A 890 -7.59 31.53 -18.85
CA ALA A 890 -7.82 32.29 -17.62
C ALA A 890 -6.52 32.32 -16.82
N VAL A 891 -6.03 33.52 -16.47
CA VAL A 891 -4.81 33.67 -15.68
C VAL A 891 -5.02 32.94 -14.34
N ARG A 892 -4.23 31.88 -14.10
CA ARG A 892 -4.34 31.08 -12.86
C ARG A 892 -3.29 31.44 -11.83
N ARG A 893 -2.22 32.15 -12.21
CA ARG A 893 -1.10 32.51 -11.33
C ARG A 893 -0.62 33.92 -11.64
N LEU A 894 -0.26 34.66 -10.60
CA LEU A 894 0.40 35.97 -10.69
C LEU A 894 1.73 35.90 -9.94
N LEU A 895 2.76 36.54 -10.48
CA LEU A 895 4.07 36.66 -9.85
C LEU A 895 4.27 38.09 -9.35
N VAL A 896 4.72 38.25 -8.11
CA VAL A 896 5.14 39.53 -7.54
C VAL A 896 6.61 39.43 -7.16
N VAL A 897 7.46 40.23 -7.80
CA VAL A 897 8.89 40.29 -7.50
C VAL A 897 9.13 41.35 -6.43
N ARG A 898 9.61 40.95 -5.26
CA ARG A 898 9.77 41.82 -4.10
C ARG A 898 11.15 42.46 -4.06
N GLU A 899 11.31 43.46 -3.20
CA GLU A 899 12.63 44.04 -2.92
C GLU A 899 13.56 43.05 -2.22
N SER A 900 13.02 42.18 -1.34
CA SER A 900 13.79 41.12 -0.67
C SER A 900 14.35 40.05 -1.61
N ASP A 901 13.76 39.91 -2.80
CA ASP A 901 14.25 39.00 -3.84
C ASP A 901 15.43 39.63 -4.64
N ARG A 902 15.83 40.87 -4.33
CA ARG A 902 16.91 41.62 -4.99
C ARG A 902 18.02 41.94 -3.98
N VAL A 903 19.25 41.60 -4.34
CA VAL A 903 20.47 41.91 -3.56
C VAL A 903 21.31 42.91 -4.31
N GLN A 904 21.72 43.98 -3.63
CA GLN A 904 22.63 44.99 -4.17
C GLN A 904 24.06 44.71 -3.69
N ILE A 905 25.00 44.66 -4.63
CA ILE A 905 26.41 44.40 -4.40
C ILE A 905 27.21 45.60 -4.89
N ASP A 906 28.05 46.17 -4.03
CA ASP A 906 28.96 47.24 -4.39
C ASP A 906 30.22 46.67 -5.06
N LEU A 907 30.52 47.12 -6.28
CA LEU A 907 31.69 46.68 -7.05
C LEU A 907 32.96 47.47 -6.67
N ASN A 908 32.90 48.38 -5.70
CA ASN A 908 34.04 49.16 -5.19
C ASN A 908 34.86 49.85 -6.30
N GLY A 909 34.20 50.31 -7.37
CA GLY A 909 34.83 50.99 -8.50
C GLY A 909 35.58 50.09 -9.49
N GLN A 910 35.44 48.77 -9.38
CA GLN A 910 36.01 47.81 -10.34
C GLN A 910 35.11 47.59 -11.56
N THR A 911 35.71 47.16 -12.69
CA THR A 911 34.94 46.83 -13.89
C THR A 911 34.21 45.49 -13.71
N PRO A 912 32.87 45.44 -13.93
CA PRO A 912 32.12 44.20 -13.84
C PRO A 912 32.57 43.21 -14.92
N SER A 913 32.69 41.93 -14.55
CA SER A 913 32.94 40.80 -15.47
C SER A 913 31.65 40.30 -16.13
N VAL A 914 30.48 40.67 -15.59
CA VAL A 914 29.14 40.21 -15.97
C VAL A 914 28.30 41.34 -16.60
N ARG A 915 27.28 40.97 -17.40
CA ARG A 915 26.35 41.89 -18.07
C ARG A 915 24.92 41.75 -17.52
N VAL A 916 24.08 42.76 -17.74
CA VAL A 916 22.65 42.68 -17.43
C VAL A 916 22.02 41.51 -18.20
N GLY A 917 21.32 40.62 -17.49
CA GLY A 917 20.73 39.39 -18.01
C GLY A 917 21.61 38.14 -17.89
N ASP A 918 22.86 38.27 -17.46
CA ASP A 918 23.73 37.12 -17.18
C ASP A 918 23.27 36.41 -15.89
N LEU A 919 23.36 35.08 -15.91
CA LEU A 919 23.08 34.21 -14.78
C LEU A 919 24.40 33.87 -14.08
N ALA A 920 24.58 34.36 -12.86
CA ALA A 920 25.77 34.13 -12.06
C ALA A 920 25.49 33.07 -10.99
N VAL A 921 26.31 32.02 -10.97
CA VAL A 921 26.28 31.01 -9.90
C VAL A 921 27.07 31.55 -8.70
N ALA A 922 26.75 31.11 -7.50
CA ALA A 922 27.52 31.41 -6.29
C ALA A 922 29.03 31.20 -6.50
N GLU A 923 29.83 32.07 -5.90
CA GLU A 923 31.30 32.12 -6.00
C GLU A 923 31.87 32.46 -7.38
N THR A 924 31.03 32.79 -8.37
CA THR A 924 31.50 33.35 -9.64
C THR A 924 32.06 34.76 -9.40
N GLU A 925 33.21 35.08 -10.00
CA GLU A 925 33.76 36.45 -9.94
C GLU A 925 32.84 37.42 -10.70
N LEU A 926 32.23 38.36 -9.97
CA LEU A 926 31.37 39.44 -10.50
C LEU A 926 32.19 40.69 -10.90
N ALA A 927 33.34 40.87 -10.24
CA ALA A 927 34.42 41.81 -10.57
C ALA A 927 35.74 41.25 -9.99
N SER A 928 36.88 41.86 -10.31
CA SER A 928 38.22 41.38 -9.93
C SER A 928 38.42 41.20 -8.41
N GLY A 929 38.19 39.99 -7.91
CA GLY A 929 38.28 39.64 -6.49
C GLY A 929 37.00 39.90 -5.67
N ILE A 930 35.86 40.11 -6.34
CA ILE A 930 34.54 40.24 -5.71
C ILE A 930 33.67 39.04 -6.15
N THR A 931 33.35 38.17 -5.18
CA THR A 931 32.46 37.02 -5.34
C THR A 931 31.26 37.17 -4.40
N HIS A 932 30.16 36.48 -4.71
CA HIS A 932 28.96 36.48 -3.87
C HIS A 932 28.54 35.03 -3.54
N GLU A 933 27.99 34.81 -2.34
CA GLU A 933 27.58 33.47 -1.87
C GLU A 933 26.26 32.99 -2.48
N GLU A 934 25.42 33.90 -2.96
CA GLU A 934 24.13 33.56 -3.57
C GLU A 934 24.15 33.66 -5.09
N SER A 935 23.43 32.74 -5.74
CA SER A 935 23.25 32.71 -7.19
C SER A 935 22.12 33.65 -7.61
N GLY A 936 22.19 34.22 -8.82
CA GLY A 936 21.21 35.20 -9.27
C GLY A 936 21.32 35.63 -10.72
N GLU A 937 20.30 36.35 -11.19
CA GLU A 937 20.30 37.05 -12.48
C GLU A 937 20.65 38.52 -12.28
N VAL A 938 21.57 39.04 -13.08
CA VAL A 938 21.93 40.47 -13.06
C VAL A 938 20.79 41.30 -13.66
N THR A 939 20.09 42.07 -12.83
CA THR A 939 18.94 42.90 -13.26
C THR A 939 19.32 44.34 -13.60
N SER A 940 20.30 44.93 -12.90
CA SER A 940 20.80 46.27 -13.20
C SER A 940 22.28 46.44 -12.85
N LEU A 941 22.94 47.34 -13.57
CA LEU A 941 24.35 47.75 -13.39
C LEU A 941 24.39 49.28 -13.46
N GLU A 942 24.29 49.96 -12.33
CA GLU A 942 24.26 51.43 -12.26
C GLU A 942 25.20 51.94 -11.15
N GLY A 943 25.99 52.99 -11.46
CA GLY A 943 26.78 53.70 -10.44
C GLY A 943 27.91 52.92 -9.75
N GLY A 944 28.34 51.77 -10.29
CA GLY A 944 29.29 50.87 -9.62
C GLY A 944 28.62 49.87 -8.66
N GLN A 945 27.29 49.83 -8.64
CA GLN A 945 26.50 48.83 -7.92
C GLN A 945 25.82 47.87 -8.89
N LEU A 946 25.76 46.60 -8.49
CA LEU A 946 25.18 45.50 -9.24
C LEU A 946 23.98 44.95 -8.47
N THR A 947 22.81 44.86 -9.11
CA THR A 947 21.61 44.26 -8.49
C THR A 947 21.39 42.85 -9.03
N LEU A 948 21.48 41.85 -8.16
CA LEU A 948 21.13 40.46 -8.45
C LEU A 948 19.69 40.20 -8.01
N ARG A 949 18.86 39.63 -8.90
CA ARG A 949 17.66 38.93 -8.48
C ARG A 949 18.06 37.52 -8.08
N LEU A 950 17.74 37.11 -6.86
CA LEU A 950 18.09 35.80 -6.34
C LEU A 950 17.50 34.71 -7.23
N ALA A 951 18.32 33.73 -7.57
CA ALA A 951 17.94 32.66 -8.48
C ALA A 951 18.68 31.37 -8.14
N ARG A 952 18.02 30.22 -8.21
CA ARG A 952 18.67 28.94 -7.97
C ARG A 952 18.80 28.10 -9.24
N PRO A 953 20.02 27.66 -9.60
CA PRO A 953 20.22 26.71 -10.70
C PRO A 953 19.94 25.26 -10.26
N TYR A 954 19.18 24.54 -11.07
CA TYR A 954 18.93 23.11 -10.94
C TYR A 954 19.45 22.39 -12.18
N ARG A 955 20.36 21.43 -11.99
CA ARG A 955 20.88 20.64 -13.11
C ARG A 955 19.92 19.53 -13.48
N VAL A 956 19.50 19.50 -14.73
CA VAL A 956 18.54 18.52 -15.26
C VAL A 956 19.26 17.46 -16.09
N SER A 957 18.89 16.20 -15.89
CA SER A 957 19.44 15.06 -16.65
C SER A 957 18.78 14.91 -18.02
N THR A 958 19.47 14.24 -18.95
CA THR A 958 18.91 13.90 -20.26
C THR A 958 17.71 12.97 -20.11
N GLY A 959 16.57 13.33 -20.73
CA GLY A 959 15.33 12.57 -20.65
C GLY A 959 14.47 12.86 -19.43
N ALA A 960 14.79 13.91 -18.65
CA ALA A 960 13.90 14.38 -17.58
C ALA A 960 12.59 14.92 -18.15
N VAL A 961 11.48 14.65 -17.45
CA VAL A 961 10.15 15.18 -17.80
C VAL A 961 10.01 16.60 -17.28
N LEU A 962 9.62 17.52 -18.16
CA LEU A 962 9.44 18.93 -17.84
C LEU A 962 7.95 19.23 -17.69
N HIS A 963 7.52 19.70 -16.52
CA HIS A 963 6.13 20.06 -16.24
C HIS A 963 5.80 21.52 -16.56
N ILE A 964 6.79 22.32 -16.98
CA ILE A 964 6.71 23.77 -17.10
C ILE A 964 7.10 24.18 -18.52
N GLU A 965 6.39 25.17 -19.07
CA GLU A 965 6.72 25.84 -20.33
C GLU A 965 7.67 27.01 -20.06
N ASP A 966 8.53 27.31 -21.04
CA ASP A 966 9.38 28.51 -21.01
C ASP A 966 8.51 29.78 -21.02
#